data_AF-A0A525VNK9-F1
#
_entry.id   AF-A0A525VNK9-F1
#
_cell.length_a   1.000
_cell.length_b   1.000
_cell.length_c   1.000
_cell.angle_alpha   90.00
_cell.angle_beta   90.00
_cell.angle_gamma   90.00
#
_symmetry.space_group_name_H-M   'P 1'
#
loop_
_entity.id
_entity.type
_entity.pdbx_description
1 polymer ?
#
loop_
_entity_poly.entity_id
_entity_poly.type
_entity_poly.pdbx_seq_one_letter_code
_entity_poly.pdbx_strand_id
1 'polypeptide(L)'
;MPDLPKATYRFFSWFRQGLLADLSNRGGAPSTNAGRLVYPIRLRVNDGQPVDVDVQLYGPGDVTGIDVREVIRVEPTRLMTDFEPNYFSSIEFDRPDFPWLFTPANADSKRQLRPWICLIVVKKDGTTLTTDARRPLPVLECSRAELPNLDESWAWAHAQIVSSDQAPPDPSPHPALKQILTQHPERTLSRLLSPRRLDPNQAYYACLVPTFEVGLKTGLGESVMAAEEQAMKPAWSVSSGTGTATSIKLPVYFHWEFRTGLEGDFESLARRIEAKPLPKTLGLRPVDISAPGWGMPSKPPGTAGAILDLEGALRTPETSPRDWPDPVRNTFQNSLRTILNIPASLNATGMPTVLGPPLYGQWYAKQEAVPAANQPPHWFRELNVDPRHRVAAGLGTVVVQQDQEQLMASAWDQLEKQKQDNLRMKRAQMAETVGGSLLKKHLASLHPAQLLQFTGPSLGVLKDLTPAAGLPSDPRRLVGHAALSGAFRRVNRPRGPLARRLGNQNPDLLSRREAGTPRMFAASILIDARRRVQLATDWAGLKANILTQLDPKATVLTAVRETVPSAESIDITRFAPTFPQPMYEPMRDAFPDMLLPGMDQVPANSIALLQTNPLFIEAYMVGLNHEMSRELLWRGFPTDQRGTYFRQFWDAQGDLIESSEQEREIHRDITPIAMWTNESHLGSHGAQGSTEGQLVLLIRGDLLRRYPRSMVYAVEGIWSIDGTRRELGANELYPMFRATQAPDITMLGFALTKSIVRGADTKANNGHPGWFFVLQEQPTEPRFGLDKAGTFGGVPDHWSDLTWGHLATSEDGLKQLVYVPIDGLLKNVVRDNIPWGKNSAQMATITRQPPFRVAIHARTWLRT
;
A
#
# COMPACT_ATOMS: atom_id res chain seq x y z
N MET A 1 21.03 -10.10 -6.85
CA MET A 1 20.40 -8.78 -7.03
C MET A 1 19.82 -8.73 -8.43
N PRO A 2 18.50 -8.59 -8.62
CA PRO A 2 18.02 -7.36 -9.22
C PRO A 2 18.17 -6.27 -8.14
N ASP A 3 19.05 -5.32 -8.37
CA ASP A 3 19.26 -4.19 -7.45
C ASP A 3 17.94 -3.44 -7.28
N LEU A 4 17.32 -3.55 -6.10
CA LEU A 4 16.44 -2.50 -5.64
C LEU A 4 17.27 -1.20 -5.68
N PRO A 5 16.81 -0.14 -6.35
CA PRO A 5 17.59 1.08 -6.51
C PRO A 5 17.95 1.61 -5.12
N LYS A 6 19.24 1.56 -4.77
CA LYS A 6 19.74 2.23 -3.57
C LYS A 6 19.48 3.72 -3.75
N ALA A 7 18.55 4.26 -2.96
CA ALA A 7 18.33 5.70 -2.93
C ALA A 7 19.59 6.35 -2.38
N THR A 8 20.31 7.08 -3.23
CA THR A 8 21.52 7.81 -2.81
C THR A 8 21.13 9.25 -2.49
N TYR A 9 21.29 9.64 -1.23
CA TYR A 9 21.07 11.01 -0.77
C TYR A 9 22.30 11.86 -1.03
N ARG A 10 22.10 13.00 -1.67
CA ARG A 10 23.12 14.04 -1.84
C ARG A 10 22.70 15.29 -1.06
N PHE A 11 23.61 15.81 -0.26
CA PHE A 11 23.38 17.02 0.55
C PHE A 11 24.11 18.22 -0.05
N PHE A 12 23.45 19.38 -0.01
CA PHE A 12 23.99 20.66 -0.44
C PHE A 12 23.91 21.65 0.71
N SER A 13 24.97 22.43 0.92
CA SER A 13 25.08 23.31 2.08
C SER A 13 24.06 24.45 2.06
N TRP A 14 23.65 24.86 0.86
CA TRP A 14 22.61 25.82 0.60
C TRP A 14 22.09 25.65 -0.82
N PHE A 15 20.89 26.16 -1.08
CA PHE A 15 20.28 26.14 -2.39
C PHE A 15 19.54 27.46 -2.66
N ARG A 16 19.65 27.98 -3.89
CA ARG A 16 18.95 29.19 -4.35
C ARG A 16 18.53 28.99 -5.81
N GLN A 17 17.36 29.52 -6.16
CA GLN A 17 16.81 29.48 -7.51
C GLN A 17 16.29 30.86 -7.94
N GLY A 18 16.01 31.00 -9.24
CA GLY A 18 15.52 32.26 -9.81
C GLY A 18 16.55 33.40 -9.73
N LEU A 19 16.07 34.62 -9.46
CA LEU A 19 16.92 35.83 -9.37
C LEU A 19 17.99 35.73 -8.27
N LEU A 20 17.73 34.97 -7.20
CA LEU A 20 18.69 34.76 -6.10
C LEU A 20 19.89 33.89 -6.50
N ALA A 21 19.74 33.03 -7.51
CA ALA A 21 20.85 32.21 -8.01
C ALA A 21 21.90 33.07 -8.73
N ASP A 22 21.49 34.09 -9.49
CA ASP A 22 22.41 34.95 -10.25
C ASP A 22 23.28 35.81 -9.32
N LEU A 23 22.74 36.23 -8.17
CA LEU A 23 23.51 36.94 -7.14
C LEU A 23 24.71 36.14 -6.63
N SER A 24 24.60 34.81 -6.60
CA SER A 24 25.65 33.93 -6.12
C SER A 24 26.78 33.74 -7.14
N ASN A 25 26.52 34.02 -8.42
CA ASN A 25 27.47 33.84 -9.54
C ASN A 25 28.31 35.09 -9.85
N ARG A 26 27.87 36.29 -9.41
CA ARG A 26 28.52 37.56 -9.80
C ARG A 26 29.79 37.94 -9.05
N GLY A 27 30.26 37.13 -8.08
CA GLY A 27 31.57 37.30 -7.42
C GLY A 27 31.79 38.60 -6.62
N GLY A 28 30.79 39.49 -6.55
CA GLY A 28 30.81 40.73 -5.75
C GLY A 28 29.85 40.66 -4.55
N ALA A 29 30.04 41.55 -3.57
CA ALA A 29 29.07 41.71 -2.49
C ALA A 29 27.70 42.12 -3.06
N PRO A 30 26.58 41.54 -2.58
CA PRO A 30 25.27 41.90 -3.08
C PRO A 30 24.99 43.37 -2.73
N SER A 31 24.50 44.14 -3.70
CA SER A 31 23.98 45.48 -3.43
C SER A 31 22.74 45.35 -2.54
N THR A 32 22.87 45.76 -1.28
CA THR A 32 21.74 45.83 -0.35
C THR A 32 21.31 47.28 -0.20
N ASN A 33 19.99 47.52 -0.20
CA ASN A 33 19.41 48.81 0.13
C ASN A 33 18.38 48.59 1.24
N ALA A 34 18.61 49.19 2.40
CA ALA A 34 17.83 48.91 3.62
C ALA A 34 17.74 47.40 3.93
N GLY A 35 18.87 46.70 3.79
CA GLY A 35 18.95 45.25 4.03
C GLY A 35 18.20 44.36 3.03
N ARG A 36 17.49 44.92 2.05
CA ARG A 36 16.88 44.16 0.95
C ARG A 36 17.88 43.97 -0.18
N LEU A 37 17.81 42.82 -0.84
CA LEU A 37 18.62 42.55 -2.03
C LEU A 37 18.06 43.38 -3.20
N VAL A 38 18.91 44.21 -3.80
CA VAL A 38 18.57 44.99 -4.99
C VAL A 38 19.17 44.34 -6.21
N TYR A 39 18.34 44.09 -7.22
CA TYR A 39 18.74 43.51 -8.48
C TYR A 39 18.47 44.50 -9.63
N PRO A 40 19.52 45.05 -10.27
CA PRO A 40 19.34 45.95 -11.41
C PRO A 40 18.88 45.15 -12.63
N ILE A 41 17.69 45.46 -13.14
CA ILE A 41 17.14 44.90 -14.38
C ILE A 41 17.14 45.97 -15.45
N ARG A 42 17.81 45.68 -16.56
CA ARG A 42 17.69 46.47 -17.78
C ARG A 42 16.44 46.07 -18.54
N LEU A 43 15.40 46.88 -18.46
CA LEU A 43 14.14 46.67 -19.17
C LEU A 43 14.20 47.37 -20.53
N ARG A 44 13.83 46.65 -21.59
CA ARG A 44 13.59 47.23 -22.90
C ARG A 44 12.18 46.86 -23.35
N VAL A 45 11.30 47.85 -23.45
CA VAL A 45 9.94 47.67 -23.96
C VAL A 45 9.95 48.02 -25.44
N ASN A 46 9.67 47.04 -26.29
CA ASN A 46 9.77 47.15 -27.77
C ASN A 46 11.19 47.57 -28.21
N ASP A 47 11.30 48.51 -29.15
CA ASP A 47 12.56 49.11 -29.64
C ASP A 47 12.96 50.40 -28.88
N GLY A 48 12.36 50.64 -27.70
CA GLY A 48 12.70 51.78 -26.87
C GLY A 48 14.12 51.72 -26.31
N GLN A 49 14.62 52.85 -25.80
CA GLN A 49 15.91 52.89 -25.09
C GLN A 49 15.83 52.00 -23.83
N PRO A 50 16.85 51.18 -23.55
CA PRO A 50 16.88 50.39 -22.32
C PRO A 50 16.87 51.29 -21.08
N VAL A 51 16.04 50.95 -20.09
CA VAL A 51 15.97 51.62 -18.79
C VAL A 51 16.43 50.64 -17.72
N ASP A 52 17.36 51.08 -16.87
CA ASP A 52 17.81 50.30 -15.71
C ASP A 52 16.84 50.56 -14.54
N VAL A 53 16.22 49.49 -14.03
CA VAL A 53 15.27 49.51 -12.90
C VAL A 53 15.77 48.58 -11.82
N ASP A 54 15.89 49.10 -10.61
CA ASP A 54 16.27 48.33 -9.43
C ASP A 54 15.05 47.58 -8.86
N VAL A 55 15.07 46.25 -8.96
CA VAL A 55 14.06 45.40 -8.34
C VAL A 55 14.51 45.03 -6.94
N GLN A 56 13.72 45.39 -5.94
CA GLN A 56 13.93 44.99 -4.55
C GLN A 56 13.29 43.62 -4.30
N LEU A 57 14.06 42.70 -3.74
CA LEU A 57 13.56 41.42 -3.26
C LEU A 57 13.21 41.53 -1.78
N TYR A 58 12.19 40.77 -1.36
CA TYR A 58 11.81 40.66 0.05
C TYR A 58 12.96 40.12 0.90
N GLY A 59 13.11 40.65 2.10
CA GLY A 59 14.09 40.22 3.11
C GLY A 59 13.43 39.61 4.35
N PRO A 60 14.22 39.24 5.38
CA PRO A 60 13.70 38.59 6.59
C PRO A 60 12.70 39.45 7.37
N GLY A 61 12.84 40.77 7.28
CA GLY A 61 11.95 41.75 7.94
C GLY A 61 10.58 41.91 7.26
N ASP A 62 10.40 41.35 6.06
CA ASP A 62 9.13 41.41 5.33
C ASP A 62 8.23 40.19 5.60
N VAL A 63 8.74 39.19 6.32
CA VAL A 63 8.02 37.94 6.60
C VAL A 63 7.17 38.08 7.86
N THR A 64 5.86 37.91 7.71
CA THR A 64 4.88 37.96 8.81
C THR A 64 4.28 36.58 9.15
N GLY A 65 4.63 35.55 8.39
CA GLY A 65 4.19 34.17 8.56
C GLY A 65 4.63 33.28 7.39
N ILE A 66 4.36 31.99 7.48
CA ILE A 66 4.65 31.01 6.42
C ILE A 66 3.39 30.20 6.10
N ASP A 67 3.30 29.66 4.88
CA ASP A 67 2.30 28.65 4.57
C ASP A 67 2.70 27.33 5.24
N VAL A 68 1.83 26.79 6.09
CA VAL A 68 2.05 25.55 6.82
C VAL A 68 2.20 24.35 5.88
N ARG A 69 1.64 24.43 4.67
CA ARG A 69 1.76 23.38 3.64
C ARG A 69 3.17 23.22 3.08
N GLU A 70 4.03 24.22 3.28
CA GLU A 70 5.45 24.12 2.93
C GLU A 70 6.17 23.08 3.81
N VAL A 71 5.67 22.83 5.02
CA VAL A 71 6.22 21.82 5.94
C VAL A 71 5.67 20.44 5.57
N ILE A 72 6.54 19.60 5.00
CA ILE A 72 6.17 18.25 4.55
C ILE A 72 6.39 17.18 5.63
N ARG A 73 7.33 17.40 6.55
CA ARG A 73 7.61 16.48 7.66
C ARG A 73 8.22 17.20 8.86
N VAL A 74 7.91 16.70 10.04
CA VAL A 74 8.61 17.02 11.29
C VAL A 74 9.05 15.73 11.98
N GLU A 75 10.22 15.77 12.58
CA GLU A 75 10.73 14.70 13.45
C GLU A 75 11.20 15.39 14.75
N PRO A 76 10.70 15.04 15.94
CA PRO A 76 9.71 14.00 16.22
C PRO A 76 8.35 14.36 15.64
N THR A 77 7.50 13.36 15.43
CA THR A 77 6.10 13.61 15.07
C THR A 77 5.39 14.37 16.19
N ARG A 78 4.37 15.16 15.81
CA ARG A 78 3.60 15.96 16.77
C ARG A 78 3.01 15.06 17.85
N LEU A 79 3.12 15.47 19.11
CA LEU A 79 2.61 14.74 20.28
C LEU A 79 3.25 13.36 20.52
N MET A 80 4.37 13.05 19.86
CA MET A 80 5.14 11.86 20.18
C MET A 80 5.53 11.87 21.65
N THR A 81 5.41 10.73 22.34
CA THR A 81 5.62 10.65 23.80
C THR A 81 6.94 10.00 24.17
N ASP A 82 7.57 9.29 23.25
CA ASP A 82 8.73 8.45 23.50
C ASP A 82 9.85 8.61 22.45
N PHE A 83 10.08 9.83 21.96
CA PHE A 83 11.16 10.11 21.02
C PHE A 83 12.55 9.78 21.59
N GLU A 84 13.45 9.30 20.75
CA GLU A 84 14.80 8.93 21.15
C GLU A 84 15.67 10.17 21.45
N PRO A 85 16.26 10.30 22.65
CA PRO A 85 16.95 11.53 23.03
C PRO A 85 18.30 11.75 22.32
N ASN A 86 18.85 10.72 21.65
CA ASN A 86 20.13 10.80 20.95
C ASN A 86 20.03 11.36 19.52
N TYR A 87 18.81 11.45 18.97
CA TYR A 87 18.55 12.05 17.66
C TYR A 87 18.21 13.54 17.74
N PHE A 88 18.53 14.26 16.65
CA PHE A 88 18.18 15.65 16.46
C PHE A 88 16.73 15.78 16.01
N SER A 89 16.04 16.78 16.54
CA SER A 89 14.77 17.22 15.95
C SER A 89 15.04 17.87 14.60
N SER A 90 14.13 17.67 13.65
CA SER A 90 14.21 18.22 12.31
C SER A 90 12.85 18.64 11.75
N ILE A 91 12.90 19.56 10.80
CA ILE A 91 11.76 20.00 10.00
C ILE A 91 12.17 20.01 8.53
N GLU A 92 11.31 19.47 7.67
CA GLU A 92 11.53 19.35 6.23
C GLU A 92 10.54 20.21 5.47
N PHE A 93 11.03 20.86 4.42
CA PHE A 93 10.26 21.73 3.54
C PHE A 93 10.26 21.20 2.11
N ASP A 94 9.13 21.35 1.43
CA ASP A 94 8.95 20.95 0.02
C ASP A 94 9.99 21.63 -0.88
N ARG A 95 10.23 22.93 -0.68
CA ARG A 95 11.20 23.68 -1.49
C ARG A 95 12.63 23.51 -0.98
N PRO A 96 13.59 23.23 -1.88
CA PRO A 96 15.00 23.11 -1.50
C PRO A 96 15.68 24.44 -1.12
N ASP A 97 15.16 25.59 -1.56
CA ASP A 97 15.69 26.93 -1.23
C ASP A 97 15.08 27.57 0.02
N PHE A 98 14.06 26.97 0.63
CA PHE A 98 13.22 27.64 1.64
C PHE A 98 14.02 28.27 2.81
N PRO A 99 15.01 27.60 3.43
CA PRO A 99 15.79 28.18 4.53
C PRO A 99 16.65 29.37 4.16
N TRP A 100 16.95 29.59 2.87
CA TRP A 100 17.79 30.68 2.37
C TRP A 100 17.06 31.71 1.51
N LEU A 101 15.75 31.51 1.29
CA LEU A 101 14.92 32.32 0.41
C LEU A 101 15.01 33.82 0.70
N PHE A 102 14.99 34.19 1.99
CA PHE A 102 15.07 35.59 2.43
C PHE A 102 16.44 35.97 3.01
N THR A 103 17.47 35.15 2.86
CA THR A 103 18.80 35.47 3.41
C THR A 103 19.49 36.58 2.60
N PRO A 104 19.80 37.76 3.17
CA PRO A 104 20.31 38.90 2.42
C PRO A 104 21.85 38.92 2.35
N ALA A 105 22.48 37.76 2.16
CA ALA A 105 23.94 37.60 2.15
C ALA A 105 24.42 36.61 1.08
N ASN A 106 25.70 36.70 0.71
CA ASN A 106 26.37 35.67 -0.09
C ASN A 106 26.99 34.61 0.81
N ALA A 107 27.17 33.40 0.27
CA ALA A 107 27.93 32.37 0.95
C ALA A 107 29.40 32.80 1.06
N ASP A 108 30.04 32.44 2.16
CA ASP A 108 31.47 32.73 2.38
C ASP A 108 32.40 31.81 1.54
N SER A 109 33.71 31.98 1.70
CA SER A 109 34.72 31.15 1.01
C SER A 109 34.67 29.66 1.40
N LYS A 110 34.06 29.32 2.55
CA LYS A 110 33.82 27.96 3.01
C LYS A 110 32.47 27.40 2.54
N ARG A 111 31.72 28.16 1.72
CA ARG A 111 30.35 27.87 1.25
C ARG A 111 29.33 27.81 2.39
N GLN A 112 29.52 28.60 3.43
CA GLN A 112 28.61 28.73 4.56
C GLN A 112 27.63 29.88 4.29
N LEU A 113 26.34 29.62 4.50
CA LEU A 113 25.29 30.62 4.37
C LEU A 113 24.27 30.43 5.50
N ARG A 114 24.12 31.46 6.34
CA ARG A 114 23.15 31.48 7.44
C ARG A 114 21.72 31.41 6.88
N PRO A 115 20.87 30.48 7.33
CA PRO A 115 19.45 30.49 6.96
C PRO A 115 18.71 31.65 7.65
N TRP A 116 17.64 32.17 7.04
CA TRP A 116 16.81 33.25 7.62
C TRP A 116 15.90 32.76 8.76
N ILE A 117 15.79 31.45 8.90
CA ILE A 117 15.04 30.70 9.93
C ILE A 117 15.91 29.60 10.51
N CYS A 118 15.64 29.23 11.76
CA CYS A 118 16.25 28.06 12.39
C CYS A 118 15.22 27.31 13.25
N LEU A 119 15.49 26.02 13.47
CA LEU A 119 14.69 25.19 14.37
C LEU A 119 15.29 25.23 15.78
N ILE A 120 14.59 25.85 16.72
CA ILE A 120 14.94 25.79 18.14
C ILE A 120 14.10 24.73 18.83
N VAL A 121 14.72 24.04 19.79
CA VAL A 121 14.06 23.08 20.67
C VAL A 121 14.35 23.50 22.10
N VAL A 122 13.32 23.72 22.89
CA VAL A 122 13.43 24.25 24.26
C VAL A 122 12.60 23.41 25.21
N LYS A 123 13.07 23.26 26.46
CA LYS A 123 12.30 22.55 27.48
C LYS A 123 10.97 23.26 27.72
N LYS A 124 9.89 22.49 27.81
CA LYS A 124 8.55 23.03 28.13
C LYS A 124 8.52 23.64 29.53
N ASP A 125 9.25 23.04 30.47
CA ASP A 125 9.41 23.59 31.81
C ASP A 125 10.24 24.88 31.76
N GLY A 126 9.68 25.98 32.25
CA GLY A 126 10.32 27.31 32.21
C GLY A 126 10.16 28.07 30.89
N THR A 127 9.35 27.56 29.96
CA THR A 127 9.02 28.21 28.69
C THR A 127 7.52 28.46 28.58
N THR A 128 7.12 29.63 28.10
CA THR A 128 5.70 29.96 27.84
C THR A 128 5.48 30.19 26.36
N LEU A 129 4.50 29.50 25.77
CA LEU A 129 4.05 29.74 24.40
C LEU A 129 2.64 30.32 24.44
N THR A 130 2.49 31.56 23.94
CA THR A 130 1.22 32.30 24.00
C THR A 130 0.69 32.57 22.60
N THR A 131 -0.60 32.30 22.37
CA THR A 131 -1.33 32.67 21.16
C THR A 131 -2.31 33.80 21.49
N ASP A 132 -2.12 35.00 20.94
CA ASP A 132 -3.06 36.13 21.06
C ASP A 132 -3.79 36.32 19.73
N ALA A 133 -5.13 36.30 19.74
CA ALA A 133 -5.94 36.49 18.52
C ALA A 133 -5.69 37.86 17.83
N ARG A 134 -5.10 38.83 18.54
CA ARG A 134 -4.73 40.15 18.01
C ARG A 134 -3.35 40.19 17.35
N ARG A 135 -2.56 39.11 17.47
CA ARG A 135 -1.24 38.98 16.85
C ARG A 135 -1.26 37.82 15.84
N PRO A 136 -0.64 37.98 14.66
CA PRO A 136 -0.68 36.95 13.63
C PRO A 136 0.12 35.69 14.00
N LEU A 137 1.14 35.81 14.86
CA LEU A 137 2.03 34.72 15.23
C LEU A 137 2.00 34.41 16.73
N PRO A 138 2.09 33.13 17.13
CA PRO A 138 2.40 32.74 18.50
C PRO A 138 3.73 33.32 18.97
N VAL A 139 3.83 33.62 20.27
CA VAL A 139 5.04 34.15 20.90
C VAL A 139 5.56 33.16 21.94
N LEU A 140 6.82 32.77 21.78
CA LEU A 140 7.57 31.94 22.72
C LEU A 140 8.40 32.82 23.63
N GLU A 141 8.30 32.63 24.94
CA GLU A 141 9.14 33.28 25.96
C GLU A 141 9.98 32.21 26.68
N CYS A 142 11.30 32.29 26.56
CA CYS A 142 12.24 31.31 27.12
C CYS A 142 13.55 31.97 27.57
N SER A 143 14.41 31.22 28.27
CA SER A 143 15.76 31.67 28.64
C SER A 143 16.68 31.71 27.42
N ARG A 144 17.55 32.71 27.33
CA ARG A 144 18.58 32.77 26.28
C ARG A 144 19.58 31.60 26.33
N ALA A 145 19.74 30.96 27.49
CA ALA A 145 20.58 29.77 27.64
C ALA A 145 20.02 28.54 26.90
N GLU A 146 18.73 28.56 26.56
CA GLU A 146 18.04 27.50 25.82
C GLU A 146 18.16 27.67 24.30
N LEU A 147 18.86 28.69 23.79
CA LEU A 147 18.95 29.02 22.36
C LEU A 147 20.30 28.64 21.74
N PRO A 148 20.33 28.23 20.45
CA PRO A 148 21.57 27.87 19.77
C PRO A 148 22.41 29.10 19.45
N ASN A 149 23.71 28.89 19.20
CA ASN A 149 24.59 29.92 18.66
C ASN A 149 24.25 30.19 17.18
N LEU A 150 23.77 31.39 16.86
CA LEU A 150 23.41 31.77 15.49
C LEU A 150 24.61 31.89 14.55
N ASP A 151 25.83 32.01 15.07
CA ASP A 151 27.06 31.97 14.27
C ASP A 151 27.36 30.56 13.74
N GLU A 152 26.73 29.53 14.32
CA GLU A 152 26.82 28.13 13.88
C GLU A 152 25.55 27.64 13.16
N SER A 153 24.53 28.49 13.02
CA SER A 153 23.25 28.13 12.38
C SER A 153 23.38 27.65 10.94
N TRP A 154 24.43 28.09 10.22
CA TRP A 154 24.73 27.63 8.86
C TRP A 154 25.03 26.13 8.80
N ALA A 155 25.46 25.49 9.89
CA ALA A 155 25.84 24.07 9.93
C ALA A 155 24.61 23.14 9.95
N TRP A 156 23.44 23.65 10.33
CA TRP A 156 22.26 22.88 10.67
C TRP A 156 21.11 23.07 9.68
N ALA A 157 21.42 23.56 8.48
CA ALA A 157 20.50 23.72 7.36
C ALA A 157 21.12 23.11 6.09
N HIS A 158 20.41 22.23 5.40
CA HIS A 158 20.88 21.64 4.14
C HIS A 158 19.74 21.39 3.16
N ALA A 159 20.04 21.42 1.87
CA ALA A 159 19.16 20.90 0.83
C ALA A 159 19.51 19.43 0.56
N GLN A 160 18.51 18.62 0.25
CA GLN A 160 18.64 17.19 -0.01
C GLN A 160 18.08 16.86 -1.39
N ILE A 161 18.80 16.01 -2.12
CA ILE A 161 18.36 15.47 -3.40
C ILE A 161 18.52 13.96 -3.39
N VAL A 162 17.48 13.25 -3.83
CA VAL A 162 17.49 11.80 -3.99
C VAL A 162 17.82 11.45 -5.44
N SER A 163 18.96 10.80 -5.68
CA SER A 163 19.38 10.33 -7.00
C SER A 163 19.33 8.81 -7.09
N SER A 164 18.99 8.28 -8.27
CA SER A 164 19.21 6.86 -8.60
C SER A 164 20.66 6.61 -9.03
N ASP A 165 21.18 5.41 -8.76
CA ASP A 165 22.57 4.99 -9.01
C ASP A 165 23.05 5.09 -10.48
N GLN A 166 22.14 5.33 -11.44
CA GLN A 166 22.53 5.52 -12.85
C GLN A 166 23.05 6.93 -13.18
N ALA A 167 23.13 7.83 -12.21
CA ALA A 167 23.75 9.14 -12.43
C ALA A 167 25.28 9.02 -12.32
N PRO A 168 26.06 9.49 -13.32
CA PRO A 168 27.52 9.47 -13.23
C PRO A 168 28.01 10.18 -11.94
N PRO A 169 29.17 9.78 -11.40
CA PRO A 169 29.72 10.34 -10.17
C PRO A 169 30.00 11.84 -10.26
N ASP A 170 30.10 12.40 -11.48
CA ASP A 170 30.39 13.81 -11.70
C ASP A 170 29.79 14.36 -13.02
N PRO A 171 28.55 14.87 -13.03
CA PRO A 171 28.17 15.95 -13.93
C PRO A 171 28.42 17.26 -13.19
N SER A 172 29.06 18.24 -13.84
CA SER A 172 29.04 19.63 -13.37
C SER A 172 27.61 19.95 -12.91
N PRO A 173 27.39 20.36 -11.65
CA PRO A 173 26.15 20.06 -10.90
C PRO A 173 24.88 20.77 -11.41
N HIS A 174 24.90 21.48 -12.53
CA HIS A 174 23.81 22.35 -12.96
C HIS A 174 22.82 21.71 -13.96
N PRO A 175 23.22 20.97 -15.02
CA PRO A 175 22.26 20.44 -15.98
C PRO A 175 21.38 19.31 -15.42
N ALA A 176 21.98 18.33 -14.75
CA ALA A 176 21.25 17.20 -14.16
C ALA A 176 20.35 17.66 -12.99
N LEU A 177 20.83 18.58 -12.17
CA LEU A 177 20.06 19.22 -11.11
C LEU A 177 18.86 20.00 -11.67
N LYS A 178 19.07 20.79 -12.72
CA LYS A 178 18.00 21.53 -13.41
C LYS A 178 16.95 20.57 -13.99
N GLN A 179 17.37 19.43 -14.51
CA GLN A 179 16.46 18.39 -14.98
C GLN A 179 15.63 17.80 -13.85
N ILE A 180 16.24 17.42 -12.72
CA ILE A 180 15.52 16.90 -11.54
C ILE A 180 14.51 17.94 -11.04
N LEU A 181 14.90 19.20 -10.88
CA LEU A 181 13.99 20.25 -10.40
C LEU A 181 12.80 20.49 -11.34
N THR A 182 12.96 20.24 -12.64
CA THR A 182 11.89 20.48 -13.63
C THR A 182 11.01 19.25 -13.84
N GLN A 183 11.58 18.05 -13.82
CA GLN A 183 10.89 16.80 -14.18
C GLN A 183 10.50 15.96 -12.96
N HIS A 184 11.22 16.11 -11.85
CA HIS A 184 11.10 15.31 -10.63
C HIS A 184 11.26 16.17 -9.35
N PRO A 185 10.49 17.27 -9.19
CA PRO A 185 10.60 18.14 -8.03
C PRO A 185 10.38 17.40 -6.69
N GLU A 186 9.61 16.31 -6.69
CA GLU A 186 9.35 15.45 -5.53
C GLU A 186 10.60 14.77 -4.95
N ARG A 187 11.73 14.82 -5.67
CA ARG A 187 13.02 14.25 -5.22
C ARG A 187 13.92 15.28 -4.53
N THR A 188 13.44 16.50 -4.35
CA THR A 188 14.18 17.59 -3.72
C THR A 188 13.44 18.11 -2.50
N LEU A 189 14.18 18.48 -1.46
CA LEU A 189 13.64 19.11 -0.26
C LEU A 189 14.74 19.91 0.44
N SER A 190 14.37 20.68 1.45
CA SER A 190 15.33 21.23 2.42
C SER A 190 15.00 20.84 3.85
N ARG A 191 16.00 20.81 4.72
CA ARG A 191 15.85 20.40 6.12
C ARG A 191 16.60 21.36 7.04
N LEU A 192 15.94 21.70 8.16
CA LEU A 192 16.56 22.31 9.32
C LEU A 192 16.68 21.28 10.43
N LEU A 193 17.85 21.20 11.06
CA LEU A 193 18.15 20.36 12.22
C LEU A 193 18.27 21.24 13.46
N SER A 194 17.80 20.75 14.61
CA SER A 194 18.15 21.32 15.90
C SER A 194 19.26 20.47 16.52
N PRO A 195 20.51 20.97 16.63
CA PRO A 195 21.64 20.22 17.17
C PRO A 195 21.58 20.09 18.70
N ARG A 196 20.38 20.16 19.27
CA ARG A 196 20.17 20.12 20.71
C ARG A 196 20.28 18.69 21.22
N ARG A 197 21.02 18.50 22.31
CA ARG A 197 20.95 17.26 23.10
C ARG A 197 19.63 17.24 23.86
N LEU A 198 18.86 16.17 23.67
CA LEU A 198 17.62 15.98 24.41
C LEU A 198 17.91 15.18 25.69
N ASP A 199 17.18 15.51 26.75
CA ASP A 199 17.20 14.77 28.00
C ASP A 199 16.08 13.72 27.95
N PRO A 200 16.26 12.52 28.54
CA PRO A 200 15.23 11.49 28.56
C PRO A 200 14.02 11.91 29.41
N ASN A 201 12.84 11.40 29.08
CA ASN A 201 11.57 11.65 29.78
C ASN A 201 11.17 13.13 29.92
N GLN A 202 11.63 14.00 29.03
CA GLN A 202 11.43 15.45 29.08
C GLN A 202 10.48 15.93 27.98
N ALA A 203 9.63 16.92 28.30
CA ALA A 203 8.79 17.59 27.31
C ALA A 203 9.51 18.79 26.68
N TYR A 204 9.32 18.95 25.37
CA TYR A 204 9.94 20.01 24.56
C TYR A 204 8.92 20.71 23.67
N TYR A 205 9.19 21.99 23.41
CA TYR A 205 8.65 22.71 22.26
C TYR A 205 9.71 22.78 21.16
N ALA A 206 9.32 22.40 19.95
CA ALA A 206 10.09 22.68 18.75
C ALA A 206 9.43 23.87 18.02
N CYS A 207 10.21 24.92 17.76
CA CYS A 207 9.72 26.16 17.17
C CYS A 207 10.61 26.61 16.01
N LEU A 208 9.97 26.94 14.90
CA LEU A 208 10.60 27.60 13.77
C LEU A 208 10.57 29.11 13.98
N VAL A 209 11.75 29.73 14.08
CA VAL A 209 11.90 31.14 14.45
C VAL A 209 12.86 31.87 13.49
N PRO A 210 12.72 33.20 13.31
CA PRO A 210 13.64 33.98 12.49
C PRO A 210 15.03 34.09 13.15
N THR A 211 16.08 34.14 12.32
CA THR A 211 17.48 34.28 12.78
C THR A 211 17.99 35.72 12.75
N PHE A 212 17.22 36.65 12.20
CA PHE A 212 17.57 38.07 12.07
C PHE A 212 16.69 38.95 12.98
N GLU A 213 17.29 39.97 13.61
CA GLU A 213 16.61 40.90 14.53
C GLU A 213 15.40 41.58 13.87
N VAL A 214 15.52 41.97 12.60
CA VAL A 214 14.43 42.59 11.84
C VAL A 214 13.22 41.66 11.69
N GLY A 215 13.45 40.36 11.45
CA GLY A 215 12.38 39.37 11.38
C GLY A 215 11.75 39.09 12.74
N LEU A 216 12.56 39.11 13.81
CA LEU A 216 12.06 39.01 15.18
C LEU A 216 11.10 40.17 15.51
N LYS A 217 11.49 41.42 15.22
CA LYS A 217 10.65 42.60 15.49
C LYS A 217 9.36 42.60 14.67
N THR A 218 9.46 42.35 13.35
CA THR A 218 8.29 42.24 12.48
C THR A 218 7.31 41.19 12.99
N GLY A 219 7.80 39.99 13.34
CA GLY A 219 6.95 38.92 13.85
C GLY A 219 6.30 39.22 15.20
N LEU A 220 6.93 40.05 16.05
CA LEU A 220 6.35 40.52 17.31
C LEU A 220 5.38 41.71 17.14
N GLY A 221 5.29 42.27 15.93
CA GLY A 221 4.51 43.48 15.64
C GLY A 221 5.18 44.78 16.09
N GLU A 222 6.51 44.76 16.28
CA GLU A 222 7.32 45.93 16.62
C GLU A 222 7.75 46.69 15.37
N SER A 223 7.94 48.00 15.47
CA SER A 223 8.41 48.82 14.35
C SER A 223 9.91 48.59 14.09
N VAL A 224 10.25 48.38 12.82
CA VAL A 224 11.64 48.21 12.36
C VAL A 224 12.19 49.54 11.85
N MET A 225 13.35 49.96 12.35
CA MET A 225 14.00 51.20 11.92
C MET A 225 14.95 50.96 10.73
N ALA A 226 15.12 51.94 9.83
CA ALA A 226 15.98 51.80 8.65
C ALA A 226 17.46 51.45 8.99
N ALA A 227 17.97 51.92 10.13
CA ALA A 227 19.32 51.58 10.59
C ALA A 227 19.45 50.10 11.01
N GLU A 228 18.36 49.50 11.48
CA GLU A 228 18.29 48.09 11.92
C GLU A 228 18.18 47.17 10.70
N GLU A 229 17.37 47.57 9.72
CA GLU A 229 17.32 47.00 8.37
C GLU A 229 18.70 46.97 7.71
N GLN A 230 19.47 48.05 7.80
CA GLN A 230 20.82 48.08 7.22
C GLN A 230 21.83 47.21 7.99
N ALA A 231 21.67 47.07 9.31
CA ALA A 231 22.64 46.37 10.15
C ALA A 231 22.53 44.83 10.07
N MET A 232 21.34 44.29 9.78
CA MET A 232 21.08 42.84 9.64
C MET A 232 21.67 42.00 10.78
N LYS A 233 21.50 42.47 12.02
CA LYS A 233 22.00 41.80 13.23
C LYS A 233 21.30 40.45 13.45
N PRO A 234 21.98 39.47 14.06
CA PRO A 234 21.35 38.24 14.49
C PRO A 234 20.25 38.52 15.52
N ALA A 235 19.19 37.72 15.52
CA ALA A 235 18.04 37.88 16.41
C ALA A 235 18.41 37.78 17.90
N TRP A 236 19.46 37.04 18.23
CA TRP A 236 20.08 37.01 19.55
C TRP A 236 21.58 36.76 19.44
N SER A 237 22.29 37.02 20.53
CA SER A 237 23.71 36.65 20.70
C SER A 237 23.88 35.86 21.98
N VAL A 238 24.82 34.92 21.97
CA VAL A 238 25.21 34.17 23.16
C VAL A 238 26.19 35.05 23.94
N SER A 239 25.72 35.84 24.89
CA SER A 239 26.58 36.73 25.68
C SER A 239 26.98 36.09 27.01
N SER A 240 28.28 36.05 27.29
CA SER A 240 28.92 35.56 28.51
C SER A 240 29.08 36.64 29.60
N GLY A 241 28.15 37.62 29.66
CA GLY A 241 28.24 38.79 30.55
C GLY A 241 27.01 39.04 31.42
N THR A 242 27.24 39.41 32.67
CA THR A 242 26.33 39.57 33.83
C THR A 242 25.30 40.72 33.75
N GLY A 243 24.82 41.12 32.55
CA GLY A 243 24.08 42.39 32.39
C GLY A 243 22.95 42.46 31.37
N THR A 244 22.44 41.36 30.80
CA THR A 244 21.28 41.41 29.88
C THR A 244 20.12 40.55 30.36
N ALA A 245 18.89 40.95 30.00
CA ALA A 245 17.67 40.21 30.31
C ALA A 245 17.85 38.71 29.98
N THR A 246 17.62 37.87 30.99
CA THR A 246 17.83 36.42 30.92
C THR A 246 16.81 35.72 30.03
N SER A 247 15.66 36.36 29.79
CA SER A 247 14.56 35.89 28.96
C SER A 247 14.44 36.68 27.65
N ILE A 248 13.93 36.03 26.60
CA ILE A 248 13.69 36.60 25.28
C ILE A 248 12.36 36.12 24.72
N LYS A 249 11.69 37.00 23.96
CA LYS A 249 10.45 36.71 23.22
C LYS A 249 10.76 36.47 21.76
N LEU A 250 10.25 35.38 21.20
CA LEU A 250 10.46 34.98 19.82
C LEU A 250 9.12 34.77 19.12
N PRO A 251 8.91 35.35 17.93
CA PRO A 251 7.76 34.99 17.10
C PRO A 251 7.97 33.60 16.50
N VAL A 252 6.91 32.83 16.43
CA VAL A 252 6.94 31.42 16.02
C VAL A 252 6.17 31.25 14.72
N TYR A 253 6.87 30.94 13.63
CA TYR A 253 6.21 30.68 12.34
C TYR A 253 5.51 29.32 12.30
N PHE A 254 6.04 28.35 13.03
CA PHE A 254 5.50 27.00 13.12
C PHE A 254 6.02 26.33 14.39
N HIS A 255 5.18 25.55 15.07
CA HIS A 255 5.60 24.77 16.24
C HIS A 255 4.86 23.45 16.40
N TRP A 256 5.46 22.59 17.20
CA TRP A 256 4.85 21.39 17.76
C TRP A 256 5.48 21.05 19.12
N GLU A 257 4.81 20.18 19.86
CA GLU A 257 5.34 19.64 21.11
C GLU A 257 5.53 18.13 20.99
N PHE A 258 6.50 17.63 21.75
CA PHE A 258 6.80 16.21 21.88
C PHE A 258 7.44 15.92 23.24
N ARG A 259 7.56 14.64 23.58
CA ARG A 259 8.30 14.16 24.74
C ARG A 259 9.30 13.10 24.31
N THR A 260 10.44 13.09 24.99
CA THR A 260 11.42 12.01 24.86
C THR A 260 11.06 10.84 25.76
N GLY A 261 11.39 9.63 25.33
CA GLY A 261 11.17 8.40 26.08
C GLY A 261 12.37 8.01 26.95
N LEU A 262 12.29 6.79 27.50
CA LEU A 262 13.46 6.07 28.00
C LEU A 262 14.44 5.81 26.86
N GLU A 263 15.73 5.90 27.17
CA GLU A 263 16.81 5.68 26.20
C GLU A 263 16.70 4.32 25.48
N GLY A 264 16.91 4.36 24.16
CA GLY A 264 16.97 3.19 23.28
C GLY A 264 16.50 3.53 21.88
N ASP A 265 17.45 3.59 20.94
CA ASP A 265 17.21 3.70 19.50
C ASP A 265 16.77 2.38 18.87
N PHE A 266 16.53 2.41 17.55
CA PHE A 266 16.11 1.24 16.79
C PHE A 266 17.05 0.05 17.00
N GLU A 267 18.36 0.28 16.93
CA GLU A 267 19.38 -0.74 17.19
C GLU A 267 19.26 -1.31 18.61
N SER A 268 19.16 -0.44 19.62
CA SER A 268 19.01 -0.86 21.01
C SER A 268 17.75 -1.70 21.22
N LEU A 269 16.61 -1.31 20.62
CA LEU A 269 15.36 -2.05 20.72
C LEU A 269 15.42 -3.37 19.93
N ALA A 270 16.02 -3.38 18.75
CA ALA A 270 16.23 -4.58 17.96
C ALA A 270 17.15 -5.59 18.67
N ARG A 271 18.19 -5.11 19.36
CA ARG A 271 19.09 -5.95 20.18
C ARG A 271 18.44 -6.47 21.46
N ARG A 272 17.45 -5.75 22.02
CA ARG A 272 16.66 -6.20 23.18
C ARG A 272 15.69 -7.32 22.83
N ILE A 273 15.32 -7.47 21.56
CA ILE A 273 14.43 -8.53 21.11
C ILE A 273 15.20 -9.86 21.11
N GLU A 274 14.72 -10.80 21.91
CA GLU A 274 15.32 -12.13 22.04
C GLU A 274 14.51 -13.19 21.33
N ALA A 275 15.20 -14.06 20.59
CA ALA A 275 14.61 -15.27 20.04
C ALA A 275 14.29 -16.25 21.18
N LYS A 276 13.01 -16.42 21.51
CA LYS A 276 12.57 -17.33 22.58
C LYS A 276 11.79 -18.52 22.04
N PRO A 277 12.10 -19.76 22.46
CA PRO A 277 11.23 -20.89 22.20
C PRO A 277 9.91 -20.67 22.94
N LEU A 278 8.79 -20.94 22.28
CA LEU A 278 7.46 -20.82 22.85
C LEU A 278 6.99 -22.18 23.39
N PRO A 279 6.15 -22.21 24.45
CA PRO A 279 5.59 -23.46 24.94
C PRO A 279 4.78 -24.19 23.87
N LYS A 280 4.86 -25.54 23.83
CA LYS A 280 4.07 -26.36 22.90
C LYS A 280 2.55 -26.28 23.13
N THR A 281 2.15 -25.76 24.29
CA THR A 281 0.77 -25.49 24.67
C THR A 281 0.24 -24.17 24.10
N LEU A 282 1.10 -23.29 23.60
CA LEU A 282 0.68 -22.03 23.02
C LEU A 282 -0.09 -22.28 21.71
N GLY A 283 -1.22 -21.59 21.55
CA GLY A 283 -2.19 -21.82 20.49
C GLY A 283 -3.29 -22.82 20.86
N LEU A 284 -3.23 -23.43 22.06
CA LEU A 284 -4.21 -24.39 22.55
C LEU A 284 -5.02 -23.85 23.73
N ARG A 285 -6.34 -24.06 23.70
CA ARG A 285 -7.25 -23.79 24.82
C ARG A 285 -7.95 -25.09 25.21
N PRO A 286 -7.82 -25.57 26.46
CA PRO A 286 -8.51 -26.79 26.89
C PRO A 286 -10.02 -26.56 26.90
N VAL A 287 -10.77 -27.51 26.33
CA VAL A 287 -12.23 -27.55 26.30
C VAL A 287 -12.68 -28.87 26.91
N ASP A 288 -13.50 -28.77 27.96
CA ASP A 288 -14.09 -29.92 28.61
C ASP A 288 -15.32 -30.40 27.82
N ILE A 289 -15.26 -31.64 27.32
CA ILE A 289 -16.35 -32.34 26.63
C ILE A 289 -16.84 -33.57 27.42
N SER A 290 -16.57 -33.63 28.73
CA SER A 290 -17.01 -34.70 29.62
C SER A 290 -18.51 -34.67 29.88
N ALA A 291 -19.13 -33.48 29.94
CA ALA A 291 -20.56 -33.30 30.20
C ALA A 291 -21.21 -32.28 29.24
N PRO A 292 -21.25 -32.55 27.92
CA PRO A 292 -21.75 -31.62 26.90
C PRO A 292 -23.27 -31.32 26.96
N GLY A 293 -24.06 -32.12 27.68
CA GLY A 293 -25.52 -31.95 27.78
C GLY A 293 -26.28 -32.40 26.52
N TRP A 294 -27.56 -32.01 26.39
CA TRP A 294 -28.37 -32.21 25.17
C TRP A 294 -28.49 -33.67 24.65
N GLY A 295 -28.43 -34.65 25.54
CA GLY A 295 -28.49 -36.08 25.16
C GLY A 295 -27.17 -36.64 24.60
N MET A 296 -26.08 -35.87 24.64
CA MET A 296 -24.75 -36.34 24.30
C MET A 296 -24.17 -37.25 25.41
N PRO A 297 -23.30 -38.20 25.06
CA PRO A 297 -22.72 -39.14 26.04
C PRO A 297 -21.82 -38.41 27.04
N SER A 298 -22.10 -38.56 28.33
CA SER A 298 -21.23 -38.05 29.40
C SER A 298 -20.07 -39.01 29.68
N LYS A 299 -19.00 -38.47 30.26
CA LYS A 299 -17.79 -39.21 30.63
C LYS A 299 -17.39 -38.86 32.05
N PRO A 300 -16.85 -39.82 32.83
CA PRO A 300 -16.25 -39.51 34.12
C PRO A 300 -15.11 -38.49 33.96
N PRO A 301 -14.93 -37.57 34.92
CA PRO A 301 -13.79 -36.66 34.95
C PRO A 301 -12.46 -37.44 34.86
N GLY A 302 -11.50 -36.91 34.10
CA GLY A 302 -10.16 -37.51 33.93
C GLY A 302 -10.06 -38.64 32.89
N THR A 303 -11.15 -38.99 32.19
CA THR A 303 -11.11 -39.98 31.10
C THR A 303 -10.32 -39.44 29.90
N ALA A 304 -9.52 -40.30 29.23
CA ALA A 304 -8.84 -39.92 27.99
C ALA A 304 -9.86 -39.46 26.91
N GLY A 305 -9.60 -38.32 26.27
CA GLY A 305 -10.52 -37.70 25.32
C GLY A 305 -11.74 -37.01 25.96
N ALA A 306 -11.74 -36.77 27.28
CA ALA A 306 -12.74 -35.92 27.94
C ALA A 306 -12.41 -34.42 27.86
N ILE A 307 -11.12 -34.08 27.70
CA ILE A 307 -10.65 -32.71 27.46
C ILE A 307 -9.99 -32.70 26.08
N LEU A 308 -10.41 -31.77 25.23
CA LEU A 308 -9.80 -31.51 23.92
C LEU A 308 -9.06 -30.19 23.96
N ASP A 309 -8.07 -30.02 23.09
CA ASP A 309 -7.45 -28.73 22.85
C ASP A 309 -8.11 -28.06 21.65
N LEU A 310 -8.78 -26.95 21.91
CA LEU A 310 -9.27 -26.03 20.89
C LEU A 310 -8.08 -25.21 20.40
N GLU A 311 -7.78 -25.34 19.12
CA GLU A 311 -6.72 -24.60 18.46
C GLU A 311 -7.22 -23.22 18.05
N GLY A 312 -6.39 -22.19 18.18
CA GLY A 312 -6.68 -20.85 17.64
C GLY A 312 -6.37 -20.74 16.14
N ALA A 313 -6.48 -19.51 15.62
CA ALA A 313 -6.06 -19.19 14.25
C ALA A 313 -4.55 -19.30 14.04
N LEU A 314 -3.78 -19.12 15.12
CA LEU A 314 -2.32 -19.27 15.17
C LEU A 314 -1.93 -20.32 16.21
N ARG A 315 -0.89 -21.10 15.90
CA ARG A 315 -0.28 -22.09 16.79
C ARG A 315 1.24 -22.11 16.62
N THR A 316 1.97 -22.70 17.54
CA THR A 316 3.43 -22.88 17.35
C THR A 316 3.69 -24.02 16.36
N PRO A 317 4.82 -24.00 15.62
CA PRO A 317 5.21 -25.12 14.75
C PRO A 317 5.49 -26.44 15.48
N GLU A 318 5.53 -26.42 16.82
CA GLU A 318 5.76 -27.57 17.70
C GLU A 318 4.52 -27.95 18.52
N THR A 319 3.40 -27.26 18.29
CA THR A 319 2.14 -27.50 18.99
C THR A 319 1.68 -28.94 18.73
N SER A 320 1.35 -29.65 19.81
CA SER A 320 0.85 -31.03 19.77
C SER A 320 -0.42 -31.09 20.63
N PRO A 321 -1.61 -31.04 20.00
CA PRO A 321 -2.89 -31.19 20.71
C PRO A 321 -2.98 -32.54 21.42
N ARG A 322 -3.74 -32.62 22.52
CA ARG A 322 -4.07 -33.91 23.15
C ARG A 322 -4.70 -34.87 22.15
N ASP A 323 -4.30 -36.13 22.22
CA ASP A 323 -4.88 -37.18 21.40
C ASP A 323 -6.36 -37.38 21.72
N TRP A 324 -7.15 -37.64 20.69
CA TRP A 324 -8.59 -37.91 20.81
C TRP A 324 -8.87 -39.34 20.35
N PRO A 325 -8.85 -40.35 21.24
CA PRO A 325 -8.88 -41.76 20.86
C PRO A 325 -10.09 -42.12 19.97
N ASP A 326 -9.85 -42.89 18.91
CA ASP A 326 -10.86 -43.21 17.89
C ASP A 326 -12.20 -43.75 18.45
N PRO A 327 -12.23 -44.67 19.44
CA PRO A 327 -13.51 -45.15 20.00
C PRO A 327 -14.31 -44.02 20.65
N VAL A 328 -13.62 -43.11 21.34
CA VAL A 328 -14.22 -41.96 22.04
C VAL A 328 -14.70 -40.93 21.02
N ARG A 329 -13.86 -40.63 20.02
CA ARG A 329 -14.15 -39.72 18.92
C ARG A 329 -15.36 -40.16 18.11
N ASN A 330 -15.37 -41.41 17.64
CA ASN A 330 -16.45 -41.97 16.82
C ASN A 330 -17.78 -41.98 17.58
N THR A 331 -17.77 -42.32 18.88
CA THR A 331 -18.98 -42.28 19.71
C THR A 331 -19.53 -40.85 19.80
N PHE A 332 -18.68 -39.87 20.12
CA PHE A 332 -19.08 -38.47 20.22
C PHE A 332 -19.63 -37.93 18.89
N GLN A 333 -18.88 -38.13 17.79
CA GLN A 333 -19.26 -37.66 16.46
C GLN A 333 -20.58 -38.28 15.97
N ASN A 334 -20.81 -39.57 16.22
CA ASN A 334 -22.05 -40.23 15.85
C ASN A 334 -23.23 -39.72 16.68
N SER A 335 -23.07 -39.53 18.00
CA SER A 335 -24.11 -38.94 18.86
C SER A 335 -24.46 -37.52 18.43
N LEU A 336 -23.45 -36.69 18.15
CA LEU A 336 -23.66 -35.32 17.68
C LEU A 336 -24.37 -35.30 16.33
N ARG A 337 -23.93 -36.15 15.38
CA ARG A 337 -24.59 -36.30 14.08
C ARG A 337 -26.07 -36.65 14.22
N THR A 338 -26.41 -37.58 15.13
CA THR A 338 -27.81 -37.94 15.38
C THR A 338 -28.62 -36.72 15.80
N ILE A 339 -28.12 -35.91 16.74
CA ILE A 339 -28.79 -34.68 17.20
C ILE A 339 -28.95 -33.67 16.05
N LEU A 340 -27.89 -33.45 15.28
CA LEU A 340 -27.89 -32.50 14.16
C LEU A 340 -28.87 -32.89 13.05
N ASN A 341 -29.12 -34.19 12.87
CA ASN A 341 -30.00 -34.71 11.82
C ASN A 341 -31.48 -34.85 12.27
N ILE A 342 -31.81 -34.54 13.54
CA ILE A 342 -33.19 -34.62 14.05
C ILE A 342 -34.17 -33.82 13.16
N PRO A 343 -33.91 -32.54 12.81
CA PRO A 343 -34.87 -31.75 12.02
C PRO A 343 -35.17 -32.38 10.64
N ALA A 344 -34.13 -32.84 9.94
CA ALA A 344 -34.29 -33.50 8.64
C ALA A 344 -35.06 -34.82 8.75
N SER A 345 -34.78 -35.61 9.79
CA SER A 345 -35.49 -36.88 10.02
C SER A 345 -36.98 -36.68 10.31
N LEU A 346 -37.35 -35.65 11.08
CA LEU A 346 -38.74 -35.34 11.41
C LEU A 346 -39.50 -34.78 10.20
N ASN A 347 -38.87 -33.88 9.44
CA ASN A 347 -39.45 -33.33 8.20
C ASN A 347 -39.75 -34.44 7.19
N ALA A 348 -38.87 -35.43 7.03
CA ALA A 348 -39.09 -36.59 6.15
C ALA A 348 -40.31 -37.44 6.57
N THR A 349 -40.65 -37.43 7.86
CA THR A 349 -41.82 -38.16 8.42
C THR A 349 -43.12 -37.35 8.46
N GLY A 350 -43.10 -36.09 8.03
CA GLY A 350 -44.29 -35.20 8.08
C GLY A 350 -44.66 -34.73 9.49
N MET A 351 -43.76 -34.87 10.46
CA MET A 351 -43.92 -34.41 11.85
C MET A 351 -43.62 -32.90 11.96
N PRO A 352 -44.02 -32.23 13.06
CA PRO A 352 -43.74 -30.81 13.25
C PRO A 352 -42.24 -30.50 13.16
N THR A 353 -41.89 -29.44 12.44
CA THR A 353 -40.49 -29.01 12.31
C THR A 353 -39.93 -28.60 13.67
N VAL A 354 -38.86 -29.25 14.10
CA VAL A 354 -38.13 -28.92 15.32
C VAL A 354 -36.94 -28.02 14.98
N LEU A 355 -36.70 -27.00 15.79
CA LEU A 355 -35.50 -26.18 15.70
C LEU A 355 -34.30 -26.95 16.27
N GLY A 356 -33.36 -27.33 15.40
CA GLY A 356 -32.10 -27.96 15.78
C GLY A 356 -30.92 -26.97 15.82
N PRO A 357 -29.75 -27.41 16.30
CA PRO A 357 -28.51 -26.64 16.16
C PRO A 357 -28.18 -26.36 14.68
N PRO A 358 -27.49 -25.24 14.36
CA PRO A 358 -27.24 -24.84 12.98
C PRO A 358 -26.32 -25.82 12.24
N LEU A 359 -26.62 -26.13 10.98
CA LEU A 359 -25.71 -26.87 10.11
C LEU A 359 -24.82 -25.89 9.34
N TYR A 360 -23.65 -25.59 9.90
CA TYR A 360 -22.73 -24.64 9.28
C TYR A 360 -22.34 -25.12 7.88
N GLY A 361 -22.56 -24.27 6.88
CA GLY A 361 -22.26 -24.59 5.48
C GLY A 361 -23.41 -25.24 4.68
N GLN A 362 -24.59 -25.49 5.28
CA GLN A 362 -25.67 -26.29 4.67
C GLN A 362 -26.09 -25.85 3.25
N TRP A 363 -26.16 -24.54 2.99
CA TRP A 363 -26.59 -24.01 1.70
C TRP A 363 -25.52 -24.13 0.61
N TYR A 364 -24.25 -24.06 0.99
CA TYR A 364 -23.13 -24.27 0.08
C TYR A 364 -23.06 -25.75 -0.32
N ALA A 365 -23.09 -26.65 0.68
CA ALA A 365 -23.08 -28.10 0.51
C ALA A 365 -24.35 -28.68 -0.13
N LYS A 366 -25.47 -27.93 -0.11
CA LYS A 366 -26.82 -28.41 -0.47
C LYS A 366 -27.22 -29.64 0.34
N GLN A 367 -26.95 -29.62 1.64
CA GLN A 367 -27.24 -30.72 2.56
C GLN A 367 -28.19 -30.25 3.65
N GLU A 368 -29.26 -31.00 3.89
CA GLU A 368 -30.18 -30.78 5.02
C GLU A 368 -29.82 -31.64 6.24
N ALA A 369 -28.89 -32.56 6.08
CA ALA A 369 -28.39 -33.47 7.11
C ALA A 369 -26.89 -33.70 6.95
N VAL A 370 -26.20 -33.98 8.05
CA VAL A 370 -24.78 -34.35 8.05
C VAL A 370 -24.61 -35.77 7.50
N PRO A 371 -23.75 -35.98 6.49
CA PRO A 371 -23.56 -37.28 5.84
C PRO A 371 -22.85 -38.30 6.73
N ALA A 372 -22.90 -39.57 6.32
CA ALA A 372 -22.18 -40.65 6.99
C ALA A 372 -20.64 -40.51 6.85
N ALA A 373 -19.88 -41.25 7.67
CA ALA A 373 -18.41 -41.16 7.72
C ALA A 373 -17.70 -41.49 6.38
N ASN A 374 -18.36 -42.25 5.49
CA ASN A 374 -17.79 -42.63 4.20
C ASN A 374 -18.48 -41.92 3.01
N GLN A 375 -19.32 -40.92 3.29
CA GLN A 375 -20.09 -40.21 2.26
C GLN A 375 -19.65 -38.74 2.19
N PRO A 376 -19.51 -38.19 0.97
CA PRO A 376 -19.27 -36.76 0.79
C PRO A 376 -20.55 -35.93 1.07
N PRO A 377 -20.46 -34.61 1.34
CA PRO A 377 -19.24 -33.80 1.36
C PRO A 377 -18.40 -33.96 2.63
N HIS A 378 -17.10 -34.20 2.51
CA HIS A 378 -16.22 -34.50 3.66
C HIS A 378 -15.97 -33.27 4.56
N TRP A 379 -15.60 -32.13 3.98
CA TRP A 379 -15.40 -30.88 4.72
C TRP A 379 -16.63 -30.47 5.55
N PHE A 380 -17.84 -30.65 5.00
CA PHE A 380 -19.10 -30.27 5.66
C PHE A 380 -19.35 -31.12 6.91
N ARG A 381 -19.04 -32.42 6.82
CA ARG A 381 -19.09 -33.32 7.98
C ARG A 381 -18.05 -32.91 9.02
N GLU A 382 -16.79 -32.79 8.62
CA GLU A 382 -15.66 -32.46 9.52
C GLU A 382 -15.88 -31.18 10.30
N LEU A 383 -16.45 -30.15 9.66
CA LEU A 383 -16.84 -28.90 10.29
C LEU A 383 -17.90 -29.08 11.37
N ASN A 384 -18.92 -29.92 11.11
CA ASN A 384 -20.10 -29.99 11.95
C ASN A 384 -20.02 -31.03 13.08
N VAL A 385 -19.25 -32.13 12.91
CA VAL A 385 -19.16 -33.21 13.91
C VAL A 385 -17.98 -33.09 14.87
N ASP A 386 -16.98 -32.27 14.56
CA ASP A 386 -15.87 -31.96 15.47
C ASP A 386 -16.22 -30.72 16.30
N PRO A 387 -16.25 -30.81 17.65
CA PRO A 387 -16.58 -29.67 18.50
C PRO A 387 -15.59 -28.50 18.33
N ARG A 388 -14.33 -28.76 17.97
CA ARG A 388 -13.32 -27.69 17.80
C ARG A 388 -13.64 -26.80 16.60
N HIS A 389 -13.93 -27.42 15.45
CA HIS A 389 -14.31 -26.69 14.24
C HIS A 389 -15.69 -26.03 14.39
N ARG A 390 -16.62 -26.70 15.07
CA ARG A 390 -17.96 -26.17 15.31
C ARG A 390 -17.93 -24.93 16.23
N VAL A 391 -17.04 -24.91 17.23
CA VAL A 391 -16.78 -23.72 18.06
C VAL A 391 -16.23 -22.58 17.19
N ALA A 392 -15.24 -22.84 16.33
CA ALA A 392 -14.69 -21.83 15.43
C ALA A 392 -15.77 -21.21 14.51
N ALA A 393 -16.64 -22.03 13.92
CA ALA A 393 -17.78 -21.56 13.14
C ALA A 393 -18.77 -20.73 13.99
N GLY A 394 -19.02 -21.15 15.24
CA GLY A 394 -19.82 -20.40 16.19
C GLY A 394 -19.26 -19.02 16.52
N LEU A 395 -17.93 -18.88 16.65
CA LEU A 395 -17.30 -17.57 16.86
C LEU A 395 -17.57 -16.64 15.67
N GLY A 396 -17.49 -17.17 14.44
CA GLY A 396 -17.87 -16.41 13.23
C GLY A 396 -19.33 -15.98 13.27
N THR A 397 -20.24 -16.88 13.65
CA THR A 397 -21.64 -16.52 13.83
C THR A 397 -21.84 -15.35 14.80
N VAL A 398 -21.16 -15.35 15.94
CA VAL A 398 -21.29 -14.26 16.93
C VAL A 398 -20.78 -12.93 16.37
N VAL A 399 -19.68 -12.93 15.62
CA VAL A 399 -19.17 -11.70 14.97
C VAL A 399 -20.21 -11.07 14.04
N VAL A 400 -20.85 -11.86 13.17
CA VAL A 400 -21.90 -11.33 12.28
C VAL A 400 -23.09 -10.79 13.08
N GLN A 401 -23.47 -11.46 14.17
CA GLN A 401 -24.58 -11.00 15.02
C GLN A 401 -24.27 -9.68 15.72
N GLN A 402 -23.02 -9.45 16.13
CA GLN A 402 -22.60 -8.19 16.74
C GLN A 402 -22.64 -7.03 15.73
N ASP A 403 -22.19 -7.28 14.50
CA ASP A 403 -22.05 -6.25 13.45
C ASP A 403 -23.23 -6.23 12.46
N GLN A 404 -24.32 -6.94 12.74
CA GLN A 404 -25.40 -7.21 11.79
C GLN A 404 -25.98 -5.95 11.14
N GLU A 405 -26.17 -4.87 11.91
CA GLU A 405 -26.78 -3.64 11.38
C GLU A 405 -25.82 -2.91 10.42
N GLN A 406 -24.53 -2.88 10.73
CA GLN A 406 -23.51 -2.25 9.88
C GLN A 406 -23.30 -3.06 8.59
N LEU A 407 -23.24 -4.39 8.70
CA LEU A 407 -23.12 -5.29 7.56
C LEU A 407 -24.34 -5.19 6.63
N MET A 408 -25.55 -5.14 7.20
CA MET A 408 -26.78 -4.97 6.42
C MET A 408 -26.87 -3.61 5.74
N ALA A 409 -26.49 -2.53 6.41
CA ALA A 409 -26.44 -1.20 5.80
C ALA A 409 -25.51 -1.19 4.57
N SER A 410 -24.29 -1.71 4.72
CA SER A 410 -23.34 -1.82 3.61
C SER A 410 -23.86 -2.72 2.48
N ALA A 411 -24.53 -3.83 2.78
CA ALA A 411 -25.12 -4.70 1.77
C ALA A 411 -26.21 -4.00 0.94
N TRP A 412 -27.04 -3.17 1.57
CA TRP A 412 -28.08 -2.39 0.87
C TRP A 412 -27.48 -1.31 -0.04
N ASP A 413 -26.44 -0.60 0.43
CA ASP A 413 -25.72 0.39 -0.38
C ASP A 413 -25.12 -0.24 -1.64
N GLN A 414 -24.49 -1.43 -1.50
CA GLN A 414 -23.95 -2.15 -2.64
C GLN A 414 -25.05 -2.63 -3.61
N LEU A 415 -26.20 -3.07 -3.10
CA LEU A 415 -27.33 -3.48 -3.93
C LEU A 415 -27.90 -2.30 -4.74
N GLU A 416 -27.96 -1.10 -4.17
CA GLU A 416 -28.41 0.10 -4.89
C GLU A 416 -27.52 0.39 -6.10
N LYS A 417 -26.20 0.31 -5.92
CA LYS A 417 -25.23 0.43 -7.01
C LYS A 417 -25.44 -0.65 -8.08
N GLN A 418 -25.62 -1.90 -7.67
CA GLN A 418 -25.82 -3.02 -8.60
C GLN A 418 -27.14 -2.93 -9.38
N LYS A 419 -28.23 -2.38 -8.80
CA LYS A 419 -29.51 -2.23 -9.51
C LYS A 419 -29.35 -1.39 -10.78
N GLN A 420 -28.54 -0.34 -10.72
CA GLN A 420 -28.25 0.50 -11.88
C GLN A 420 -27.52 -0.28 -12.98
N ASP A 421 -26.54 -1.10 -12.60
CA ASP A 421 -25.79 -1.95 -13.53
C ASP A 421 -26.64 -3.10 -14.08
N ASN A 422 -27.46 -3.74 -13.27
CA ASN A 422 -28.40 -4.77 -13.71
C ASN A 422 -29.43 -4.23 -14.70
N LEU A 423 -29.90 -2.98 -14.55
CA LEU A 423 -30.77 -2.34 -15.54
C LEU A 423 -30.05 -2.15 -16.88
N ARG A 424 -28.75 -1.82 -16.87
CA ARG A 424 -27.92 -1.75 -18.07
C ARG A 424 -27.77 -3.12 -18.72
N MET A 425 -27.48 -4.16 -17.94
CA MET A 425 -27.37 -5.55 -18.44
C MET A 425 -28.70 -6.05 -19.01
N LYS A 426 -29.85 -5.78 -18.38
CA LYS A 426 -31.17 -6.11 -18.92
C LYS A 426 -31.43 -5.46 -20.28
N ARG A 427 -31.05 -4.18 -20.43
CA ARG A 427 -31.16 -3.47 -21.72
C ARG A 427 -30.21 -4.08 -22.76
N ALA A 428 -29.01 -4.49 -22.35
CA ALA A 428 -28.06 -5.18 -23.22
C ALA A 428 -28.59 -6.53 -23.69
N GLN A 429 -29.13 -7.38 -22.81
CA GLN A 429 -29.76 -8.65 -23.18
C GLN A 429 -30.94 -8.46 -24.13
N MET A 430 -31.76 -7.44 -23.90
CA MET A 430 -32.83 -7.07 -24.82
C MET A 430 -32.29 -6.66 -26.18
N ALA A 431 -31.22 -5.84 -26.22
CA ALA A 431 -30.56 -5.42 -27.45
C ALA A 431 -29.95 -6.61 -28.20
N GLU A 432 -29.30 -7.55 -27.51
CA GLU A 432 -28.76 -8.79 -28.11
C GLU A 432 -29.90 -9.62 -28.73
N THR A 433 -30.97 -9.87 -27.96
CA THR A 433 -32.08 -10.72 -28.41
C THR A 433 -32.82 -10.11 -29.61
N VAL A 434 -33.15 -8.81 -29.52
CA VAL A 434 -33.80 -8.08 -30.61
C VAL A 434 -32.87 -8.00 -31.82
N GLY A 435 -31.59 -7.67 -31.60
CA GLY A 435 -30.57 -7.63 -32.64
C GLY A 435 -30.42 -8.98 -33.34
N GLY A 436 -30.42 -10.08 -32.60
CA GLY A 436 -30.29 -11.44 -33.13
C GLY A 436 -31.49 -11.81 -34.00
N SER A 437 -32.69 -11.48 -33.53
CA SER A 437 -33.91 -11.66 -34.32
C SER A 437 -33.90 -10.82 -35.60
N LEU A 438 -33.45 -9.56 -35.54
CA LEU A 438 -33.38 -8.67 -36.70
C LEU A 438 -32.30 -9.13 -37.71
N LEU A 439 -31.11 -9.51 -37.22
CA LEU A 439 -30.02 -10.06 -38.04
C LEU A 439 -30.50 -11.30 -38.79
N LYS A 440 -31.11 -12.26 -38.07
CA LYS A 440 -31.62 -13.51 -38.67
C LYS A 440 -32.72 -13.27 -39.69
N LYS A 441 -33.68 -12.39 -39.37
CA LYS A 441 -34.84 -12.11 -40.24
C LYS A 441 -34.46 -11.31 -41.48
N HIS A 442 -33.66 -10.27 -41.32
CA HIS A 442 -33.47 -9.23 -42.35
C HIS A 442 -32.09 -9.22 -43.01
N LEU A 443 -31.03 -9.71 -42.36
CA LEU A 443 -29.66 -9.62 -42.88
C LEU A 443 -29.11 -10.98 -43.33
N ALA A 444 -29.34 -12.03 -42.55
CA ALA A 444 -28.91 -13.39 -42.89
C ALA A 444 -29.63 -13.94 -44.14
N SER A 445 -30.85 -13.48 -44.42
CA SER A 445 -31.62 -13.84 -45.60
C SER A 445 -31.16 -13.11 -46.88
N LEU A 446 -30.34 -12.07 -46.78
CA LEU A 446 -29.88 -11.31 -47.94
C LEU A 446 -28.83 -12.08 -48.76
N HIS A 447 -28.85 -11.88 -50.07
CA HIS A 447 -27.77 -12.33 -50.93
C HIS A 447 -26.46 -11.57 -50.59
N PRO A 448 -25.27 -12.19 -50.65
CA PRO A 448 -23.99 -11.56 -50.28
C PRO A 448 -23.78 -10.13 -50.80
N ALA A 449 -24.05 -9.88 -52.08
CA ALA A 449 -23.93 -8.54 -52.66
C ALA A 449 -24.99 -7.52 -52.17
N GLN A 450 -26.18 -7.95 -51.75
CA GLN A 450 -27.17 -7.07 -51.13
C GLN A 450 -26.78 -6.73 -49.68
N LEU A 451 -26.23 -7.72 -48.96
CA LEU A 451 -25.68 -7.52 -47.62
C LEU A 451 -24.52 -6.52 -47.68
N LEU A 452 -23.59 -6.68 -48.63
CA LEU A 452 -22.47 -5.75 -48.82
C LEU A 452 -22.92 -4.33 -49.17
N GLN A 453 -23.97 -4.18 -49.98
CA GLN A 453 -24.57 -2.88 -50.24
C GLN A 453 -25.25 -2.28 -48.99
N PHE A 454 -25.71 -3.11 -48.06
CA PHE A 454 -26.37 -2.67 -46.82
C PHE A 454 -25.36 -2.24 -45.77
N THR A 455 -24.29 -3.02 -45.61
CA THR A 455 -23.21 -2.76 -44.66
C THR A 455 -22.16 -1.81 -45.22
N GLY A 456 -22.26 -1.39 -46.48
CA GLY A 456 -21.29 -0.52 -47.17
C GLY A 456 -20.82 0.70 -46.37
N PRO A 457 -21.71 1.50 -45.78
CA PRO A 457 -21.33 2.64 -44.94
C PRO A 457 -20.59 2.27 -43.65
N SER A 458 -20.80 1.06 -43.11
CA SER A 458 -20.19 0.60 -41.86
C SER A 458 -18.96 -0.29 -42.05
N LEU A 459 -18.57 -0.61 -43.29
CA LEU A 459 -17.39 -1.44 -43.60
C LEU A 459 -16.08 -0.87 -43.04
N GLY A 460 -15.97 0.45 -42.86
CA GLY A 460 -14.79 1.10 -42.28
C GLY A 460 -14.61 0.86 -40.77
N VAL A 461 -15.66 0.43 -40.07
CA VAL A 461 -15.66 0.20 -38.62
C VAL A 461 -15.44 -1.29 -38.28
N LEU A 462 -15.67 -2.21 -39.23
CA LEU A 462 -15.50 -3.65 -39.02
C LEU A 462 -14.01 -4.05 -39.01
N LYS A 463 -13.50 -4.50 -37.86
CA LYS A 463 -12.06 -4.61 -37.57
C LYS A 463 -11.36 -5.88 -38.12
N ASP A 464 -12.07 -6.89 -38.59
CA ASP A 464 -11.45 -8.12 -39.15
C ASP A 464 -12.18 -8.72 -40.37
N LEU A 465 -12.35 -7.95 -41.45
CA LEU A 465 -12.85 -8.51 -42.71
C LEU A 465 -11.68 -9.18 -43.48
N THR A 466 -11.57 -10.50 -43.42
CA THR A 466 -10.59 -11.22 -44.24
C THR A 466 -11.03 -11.26 -45.71
N PRO A 467 -10.13 -10.97 -46.66
CA PRO A 467 -10.43 -11.11 -48.08
C PRO A 467 -10.60 -12.61 -48.41
N ALA A 468 -11.74 -12.99 -48.98
CA ALA A 468 -11.91 -14.32 -49.55
C ALA A 468 -10.94 -14.51 -50.73
N ALA A 469 -10.38 -15.72 -50.88
CA ALA A 469 -9.37 -16.07 -51.88
C ALA A 469 -9.94 -15.98 -53.32
N GLY A 470 -9.95 -14.78 -53.88
CA GLY A 470 -10.48 -14.48 -55.21
C GLY A 470 -11.05 -13.06 -55.39
N LEU A 471 -11.20 -12.28 -54.31
CA LEU A 471 -11.59 -10.86 -54.38
C LEU A 471 -10.35 -9.95 -54.55
N PRO A 472 -10.35 -8.95 -55.47
CA PRO A 472 -9.12 -8.20 -55.82
C PRO A 472 -8.57 -7.24 -54.76
N SER A 473 -9.21 -7.10 -53.59
CA SER A 473 -8.72 -6.20 -52.53
C SER A 473 -9.47 -6.38 -51.20
N ASP A 474 -8.87 -5.86 -50.13
CA ASP A 474 -9.51 -5.64 -48.83
C ASP A 474 -10.90 -5.00 -49.02
N PRO A 475 -12.00 -5.62 -48.55
CA PRO A 475 -13.35 -5.09 -48.70
C PRO A 475 -13.54 -3.68 -48.12
N ARG A 476 -12.63 -3.21 -47.25
CA ARG A 476 -12.60 -1.81 -46.78
C ARG A 476 -12.31 -0.80 -47.89
N ARG A 477 -11.63 -1.20 -48.97
CA ARG A 477 -11.42 -0.33 -50.14
C ARG A 477 -12.70 -0.06 -50.94
N LEU A 478 -13.78 -0.80 -50.64
CA LEU A 478 -15.09 -0.58 -51.22
C LEU A 478 -15.90 0.49 -50.48
N VAL A 479 -15.42 0.99 -49.33
CA VAL A 479 -16.02 2.14 -48.64
C VAL A 479 -16.05 3.33 -49.60
N GLY A 480 -17.25 3.88 -49.84
CA GLY A 480 -17.45 4.99 -50.78
C GLY A 480 -17.49 4.60 -52.27
N HIS A 481 -17.34 3.32 -52.62
CA HIS A 481 -17.44 2.87 -54.00
C HIS A 481 -18.87 3.09 -54.53
N ALA A 482 -19.00 3.62 -55.75
CA ALA A 482 -20.30 3.91 -56.37
C ALA A 482 -21.28 2.71 -56.37
N ALA A 483 -20.77 1.47 -56.45
CA ALA A 483 -21.55 0.24 -56.43
C ALA A 483 -22.22 -0.06 -55.07
N LEU A 484 -21.72 0.54 -53.98
CA LEU A 484 -22.31 0.46 -52.65
C LEU A 484 -23.16 1.70 -52.30
N SER A 485 -23.27 2.67 -53.22
CA SER A 485 -24.05 3.89 -53.00
C SER A 485 -25.57 3.64 -52.99
N GLY A 486 -26.30 4.46 -52.24
CA GLY A 486 -27.76 4.45 -52.24
C GLY A 486 -28.37 4.78 -53.62
N ALA A 487 -27.67 5.56 -54.45
CA ALA A 487 -28.07 5.85 -55.83
C ALA A 487 -28.03 4.58 -56.70
N PHE A 488 -26.92 3.84 -56.66
CA PHE A 488 -26.76 2.59 -57.40
C PHE A 488 -27.76 1.52 -56.95
N ARG A 489 -28.03 1.42 -55.64
CA ARG A 489 -29.07 0.53 -55.09
C ARG A 489 -30.46 0.87 -55.64
N ARG A 490 -30.85 2.15 -55.71
CA ARG A 490 -32.17 2.58 -56.23
C ARG A 490 -32.37 2.17 -57.68
N VAL A 491 -31.30 2.24 -58.47
CA VAL A 491 -31.32 1.87 -59.89
C VAL A 491 -31.38 0.34 -60.07
N ASN A 492 -30.64 -0.42 -59.26
CA ASN A 492 -30.50 -1.89 -59.37
C ASN A 492 -31.47 -2.72 -58.52
N ARG A 493 -32.39 -2.11 -57.76
CA ARG A 493 -33.36 -2.86 -56.95
C ARG A 493 -34.23 -3.78 -57.82
N PRO A 494 -34.72 -4.93 -57.31
CA PRO A 494 -35.48 -5.91 -58.09
C PRO A 494 -36.73 -5.37 -58.82
N ARG A 495 -37.28 -4.24 -58.36
CA ARG A 495 -38.43 -3.53 -58.98
C ARG A 495 -38.06 -2.12 -59.46
N GLY A 496 -36.78 -1.88 -59.72
CA GLY A 496 -36.22 -0.60 -60.12
C GLY A 496 -36.40 -0.29 -61.61
N PRO A 497 -36.04 0.92 -62.05
CA PRO A 497 -36.17 1.36 -63.43
C PRO A 497 -35.42 0.47 -64.43
N LEU A 498 -34.20 0.00 -64.08
CA LEU A 498 -33.44 -0.91 -64.92
C LEU A 498 -34.09 -2.30 -65.03
N ALA A 499 -34.57 -2.85 -63.91
CA ALA A 499 -35.23 -4.16 -63.90
C ALA A 499 -36.52 -4.14 -64.75
N ARG A 500 -37.27 -3.04 -64.69
CA ARG A 500 -38.50 -2.85 -65.49
C ARG A 500 -38.19 -2.68 -66.98
N ARG A 501 -37.13 -1.93 -67.33
CA ARG A 501 -36.71 -1.73 -68.74
C ARG A 501 -36.13 -3.00 -69.37
N LEU A 502 -35.29 -3.74 -68.63
CA LEU A 502 -34.70 -5.00 -69.11
C LEU A 502 -35.72 -6.14 -69.18
N GLY A 503 -36.69 -6.19 -68.26
CA GLY A 503 -37.80 -7.15 -68.31
C GLY A 503 -38.70 -6.97 -69.53
N ASN A 504 -38.82 -5.74 -70.05
CA ASN A 504 -39.58 -5.45 -71.27
C ASN A 504 -38.82 -5.78 -72.57
N GLN A 505 -37.49 -5.94 -72.53
CA GLN A 505 -36.67 -6.21 -73.74
C GLN A 505 -36.36 -7.70 -73.96
N ASN A 506 -36.51 -8.55 -72.94
CA ASN A 506 -36.29 -9.99 -73.05
C ASN A 506 -37.18 -10.76 -72.04
N PRO A 507 -38.37 -11.22 -72.43
CA PRO A 507 -39.31 -11.93 -71.53
C PRO A 507 -38.75 -13.26 -71.01
N ASP A 508 -37.90 -13.94 -71.78
CA ASP A 508 -37.33 -15.24 -71.42
C ASP A 508 -36.26 -15.18 -70.32
N LEU A 509 -35.72 -13.99 -70.03
CA LEU A 509 -34.86 -13.80 -68.87
C LEU A 509 -35.66 -13.64 -67.56
N LEU A 510 -36.99 -13.50 -67.62
CA LEU A 510 -37.87 -13.44 -66.46
C LEU A 510 -38.33 -14.82 -65.97
N SER A 511 -38.23 -15.88 -66.79
CA SER A 511 -38.66 -17.24 -66.44
C SER A 511 -37.64 -18.01 -65.58
N ARG A 512 -36.34 -17.68 -65.66
CA ARG A 512 -35.32 -18.09 -64.68
C ARG A 512 -35.34 -17.20 -63.44
N ARG A 513 -36.44 -17.29 -62.68
CA ARG A 513 -36.54 -16.78 -61.31
C ARG A 513 -35.84 -17.73 -60.34
N GLU A 514 -34.50 -17.71 -60.33
CA GLU A 514 -33.82 -18.00 -59.07
C GLU A 514 -33.68 -16.67 -58.33
N ALA A 515 -34.55 -16.50 -57.34
CA ALA A 515 -34.61 -15.32 -56.50
C ALA A 515 -33.31 -15.20 -55.71
N GLY A 516 -32.39 -14.34 -56.16
CA GLY A 516 -31.29 -13.93 -55.27
C GLY A 516 -30.10 -13.25 -55.91
N THR A 517 -29.71 -13.57 -57.14
CA THR A 517 -28.45 -13.05 -57.70
C THR A 517 -28.61 -11.61 -58.21
N PRO A 518 -27.97 -10.59 -57.58
CA PRO A 518 -27.83 -9.30 -58.23
C PRO A 518 -26.97 -9.46 -59.48
N ARG A 519 -27.49 -8.98 -60.60
CA ARG A 519 -26.89 -9.01 -61.96
C ARG A 519 -25.61 -8.15 -62.11
N MET A 520 -24.73 -8.12 -61.11
CA MET A 520 -23.36 -7.59 -61.31
C MET A 520 -22.51 -8.53 -62.19
N PHE A 521 -22.99 -9.73 -62.50
CA PHE A 521 -22.29 -10.70 -63.34
C PHE A 521 -23.02 -11.00 -64.66
N ALA A 522 -23.77 -10.05 -65.22
CA ALA A 522 -24.23 -10.16 -66.61
C ALA A 522 -23.10 -9.96 -67.65
N ALA A 523 -21.84 -9.82 -67.20
CA ALA A 523 -20.64 -9.98 -68.02
C ALA A 523 -20.00 -11.37 -67.88
N SER A 524 -20.73 -12.39 -67.40
CA SER A 524 -20.19 -13.76 -67.23
C SER A 524 -20.45 -14.69 -68.42
N ILE A 525 -20.77 -14.17 -69.60
CA ILE A 525 -20.89 -15.00 -70.82
C ILE A 525 -19.50 -15.56 -71.24
N LEU A 526 -18.39 -15.05 -70.68
CA LEU A 526 -17.02 -15.50 -70.96
C LEU A 526 -16.25 -16.06 -69.75
N ILE A 527 -16.94 -16.48 -68.68
CA ILE A 527 -16.30 -17.05 -67.48
C ILE A 527 -16.57 -18.55 -67.39
N ASP A 528 -15.49 -19.35 -67.39
CA ASP A 528 -15.53 -20.81 -67.28
C ASP A 528 -16.16 -21.29 -65.95
N ALA A 529 -16.78 -22.47 -65.96
CA ALA A 529 -17.60 -23.00 -64.87
C ALA A 529 -16.86 -23.06 -63.53
N ARG A 530 -15.56 -23.40 -63.54
CA ARG A 530 -14.70 -23.42 -62.34
C ARG A 530 -14.63 -22.06 -61.65
N ARG A 531 -14.49 -20.98 -62.41
CA ARG A 531 -14.35 -19.62 -61.86
C ARG A 531 -15.67 -19.10 -61.29
N ARG A 532 -16.82 -19.59 -61.77
CA ARG A 532 -18.14 -19.27 -61.19
C ARG A 532 -18.34 -19.93 -59.82
N VAL A 533 -17.93 -21.18 -59.67
CA VAL A 533 -18.00 -21.92 -58.38
C VAL A 533 -17.09 -21.27 -57.34
N GLN A 534 -15.88 -20.87 -57.74
CA GLN A 534 -14.95 -20.16 -56.85
C GLN A 534 -15.54 -18.84 -56.36
N LEU A 535 -16.04 -18.00 -57.27
CA LEU A 535 -16.67 -16.73 -56.90
C LEU A 535 -17.87 -16.92 -55.97
N ALA A 536 -18.73 -17.91 -56.22
CA ALA A 536 -19.86 -18.20 -55.33
C ALA A 536 -19.41 -18.56 -53.90
N THR A 537 -18.33 -19.34 -53.79
CA THR A 537 -17.72 -19.73 -52.51
C THR A 537 -17.12 -18.51 -51.80
N ASP A 538 -16.42 -17.65 -52.53
CA ASP A 538 -15.81 -16.43 -51.99
C ASP A 538 -16.87 -15.44 -51.46
N TRP A 539 -17.97 -15.27 -52.20
CA TRP A 539 -19.10 -14.44 -51.76
C TRP A 539 -19.83 -15.02 -50.55
N ALA A 540 -19.94 -16.34 -50.45
CA ALA A 540 -20.49 -17.00 -49.27
C ALA A 540 -19.58 -16.80 -48.04
N GLY A 541 -18.27 -16.91 -48.21
CA GLY A 541 -17.28 -16.62 -47.17
C GLY A 541 -17.33 -15.16 -46.69
N LEU A 542 -17.39 -14.20 -47.62
CA LEU A 542 -17.54 -12.77 -47.27
C LEU A 542 -18.83 -12.49 -46.50
N LYS A 543 -19.95 -13.11 -46.91
CA LYS A 543 -21.23 -12.99 -46.19
C LYS A 543 -21.11 -13.54 -44.77
N ALA A 544 -20.47 -14.69 -44.58
CA ALA A 544 -20.26 -15.27 -43.26
C ALA A 544 -19.44 -14.31 -42.37
N ASN A 545 -18.32 -13.79 -42.87
CA ASN A 545 -17.48 -12.83 -42.13
C ASN A 545 -18.24 -11.56 -41.71
N ILE A 546 -19.03 -10.97 -42.63
CA ILE A 546 -19.84 -9.79 -42.32
C ILE A 546 -20.88 -10.11 -41.24
N LEU A 547 -21.55 -11.27 -41.32
CA LEU A 547 -22.54 -11.67 -40.33
C LEU A 547 -21.91 -11.96 -38.95
N THR A 548 -20.71 -12.54 -38.91
CA THR A 548 -19.96 -12.76 -37.66
C THR A 548 -19.56 -11.44 -37.00
N GLN A 549 -19.12 -10.45 -37.79
CA GLN A 549 -18.77 -9.12 -37.28
C GLN A 549 -19.99 -8.30 -36.83
N LEU A 550 -21.18 -8.63 -37.36
CA LEU A 550 -22.45 -8.04 -36.95
C LEU A 550 -23.18 -8.87 -35.89
N ASP A 551 -22.54 -9.88 -35.31
CA ASP A 551 -23.14 -10.71 -34.28
C ASP A 551 -23.53 -9.85 -33.07
N PRO A 552 -24.83 -9.75 -32.74
CA PRO A 552 -25.32 -8.97 -31.61
C PRO A 552 -24.67 -9.36 -30.29
N LYS A 553 -24.31 -10.64 -30.11
CA LYS A 553 -23.66 -11.10 -28.88
C LYS A 553 -22.32 -10.41 -28.64
N ALA A 554 -21.46 -10.37 -29.66
CA ALA A 554 -20.14 -9.74 -29.57
C ALA A 554 -20.22 -8.21 -29.59
N THR A 555 -21.07 -7.64 -30.44
CA THR A 555 -21.20 -6.19 -30.61
C THR A 555 -21.84 -5.51 -29.40
N VAL A 556 -22.87 -6.12 -28.80
CA VAL A 556 -23.49 -5.60 -27.57
C VAL A 556 -22.54 -5.72 -26.39
N LEU A 557 -21.82 -6.85 -26.22
CA LEU A 557 -20.84 -6.99 -25.16
C LEU A 557 -19.72 -5.94 -25.28
N THR A 558 -19.25 -5.66 -26.49
CA THR A 558 -18.26 -4.60 -26.74
C THR A 558 -18.78 -3.22 -26.33
N ALA A 559 -20.03 -2.89 -26.68
CA ALA A 559 -20.65 -1.62 -26.26
C ALA A 559 -20.84 -1.54 -24.74
N VAL A 560 -21.19 -2.65 -24.08
CA VAL A 560 -21.28 -2.72 -22.62
C VAL A 560 -19.92 -2.42 -21.98
N ARG A 561 -18.83 -2.97 -22.52
CA ARG A 561 -17.46 -2.75 -22.03
C ARG A 561 -17.00 -1.29 -22.10
N GLU A 562 -17.57 -0.45 -22.96
CA GLU A 562 -17.28 0.99 -22.97
C GLU A 562 -17.80 1.70 -21.70
N THR A 563 -18.85 1.15 -21.08
CA THR A 563 -19.47 1.70 -19.87
C THR A 563 -19.16 0.91 -18.61
N VAL A 564 -18.92 -0.40 -18.73
CA VAL A 564 -18.57 -1.33 -17.66
C VAL A 564 -17.36 -2.14 -18.11
N PRO A 565 -16.12 -1.62 -17.94
CA PRO A 565 -14.92 -2.24 -18.50
C PRO A 565 -14.65 -3.68 -18.03
N SER A 566 -15.12 -4.05 -16.83
CA SER A 566 -14.96 -5.39 -16.24
C SER A 566 -16.00 -6.42 -16.73
N ALA A 567 -16.93 -6.06 -17.63
CA ALA A 567 -17.97 -6.97 -18.07
C ALA A 567 -17.43 -8.11 -18.96
N GLU A 568 -17.40 -9.33 -18.42
CA GLU A 568 -17.09 -10.56 -19.17
C GLU A 568 -18.30 -11.12 -19.91
N SER A 569 -19.51 -10.93 -19.38
CA SER A 569 -20.78 -11.35 -19.98
C SER A 569 -21.89 -10.32 -19.75
N ILE A 570 -23.03 -10.51 -20.42
CA ILE A 570 -24.26 -9.74 -20.17
C ILE A 570 -25.29 -10.52 -19.35
N ASP A 571 -24.91 -11.67 -18.79
CA ASP A 571 -25.78 -12.45 -17.94
C ASP A 571 -26.00 -11.74 -16.60
N ILE A 572 -27.26 -11.72 -16.15
CA ILE A 572 -27.59 -11.14 -14.85
C ILE A 572 -27.14 -12.13 -13.77
N THR A 573 -25.94 -11.95 -13.25
CA THR A 573 -25.45 -12.68 -12.08
C THR A 573 -26.26 -12.24 -10.86
N ARG A 574 -26.72 -13.19 -10.03
CA ARG A 574 -27.36 -12.86 -8.76
C ARG A 574 -26.34 -12.15 -7.87
N PHE A 575 -26.75 -11.03 -7.30
CA PHE A 575 -25.89 -10.20 -6.49
C PHE A 575 -25.61 -10.85 -5.13
N ALA A 576 -24.34 -10.86 -4.73
CA ALA A 576 -23.92 -11.16 -3.38
C ALA A 576 -23.07 -9.97 -2.90
N PRO A 577 -23.37 -9.38 -1.73
CA PRO A 577 -22.54 -8.34 -1.17
C PRO A 577 -21.13 -8.89 -0.87
N THR A 578 -20.14 -8.02 -0.98
CA THR A 578 -18.76 -8.37 -0.65
C THR A 578 -18.23 -7.40 0.39
N PHE A 579 -17.52 -7.92 1.39
CA PHE A 579 -16.98 -7.12 2.47
C PHE A 579 -15.44 -7.12 2.40
N PRO A 580 -14.79 -5.95 2.26
CA PRO A 580 -13.34 -5.87 2.16
C PRO A 580 -12.64 -5.98 3.52
N GLN A 581 -13.37 -5.87 4.63
CA GLN A 581 -12.82 -5.93 5.99
C GLN A 581 -12.13 -7.29 6.24
N PRO A 582 -10.89 -7.29 6.76
CA PRO A 582 -10.22 -8.50 7.24
C PRO A 582 -10.92 -9.07 8.47
N MET A 583 -11.34 -10.34 8.40
CA MET A 583 -12.17 -10.94 9.45
C MET A 583 -11.43 -11.38 10.71
N TYR A 584 -10.09 -11.25 10.76
CA TYR A 584 -9.32 -11.44 12.00
C TYR A 584 -9.53 -10.28 12.99
N GLU A 585 -9.83 -9.07 12.52
CA GLU A 585 -10.03 -7.89 13.38
C GLU A 585 -11.23 -8.03 14.30
N PRO A 586 -12.46 -8.29 13.80
CA PRO A 586 -13.60 -8.49 14.68
C PRO A 586 -13.45 -9.74 15.55
N MET A 587 -12.73 -10.76 15.09
CA MET A 587 -12.39 -11.92 15.93
C MET A 587 -11.46 -11.54 17.09
N ARG A 588 -10.41 -10.75 16.82
CA ARG A 588 -9.48 -10.24 17.83
C ARG A 588 -10.21 -9.37 18.85
N ASP A 589 -11.13 -8.53 18.38
CA ASP A 589 -11.81 -7.56 19.23
C ASP A 589 -12.90 -8.22 20.10
N ALA A 590 -13.64 -9.20 19.56
CA ALA A 590 -14.65 -9.96 20.30
C ALA A 590 -14.05 -11.09 21.15
N PHE A 591 -12.98 -11.73 20.68
CA PHE A 591 -12.39 -12.94 21.25
C PHE A 591 -10.85 -12.89 21.22
N PRO A 592 -10.20 -11.98 21.97
CA PRO A 592 -8.75 -11.78 21.90
C PRO A 592 -7.94 -13.05 22.19
N ASP A 593 -8.46 -13.95 23.02
CA ASP A 593 -7.83 -15.22 23.37
C ASP A 593 -7.90 -16.29 22.27
N MET A 594 -8.66 -16.08 21.19
CA MET A 594 -8.89 -17.08 20.15
C MET A 594 -7.97 -16.92 18.94
N LEU A 595 -7.37 -15.74 18.75
CA LEU A 595 -6.37 -15.53 17.70
C LEU A 595 -5.11 -16.37 17.97
N LEU A 596 -4.59 -16.28 19.19
CA LEU A 596 -3.50 -17.11 19.71
C LEU A 596 -3.76 -17.42 21.19
N PRO A 597 -4.42 -18.56 21.51
CA PRO A 597 -4.62 -18.97 22.89
C PRO A 597 -3.31 -19.05 23.69
N GLY A 598 -3.30 -18.47 24.89
CA GLY A 598 -2.11 -18.42 25.76
C GLY A 598 -1.14 -17.28 25.41
N MET A 599 -1.59 -16.23 24.71
CA MET A 599 -0.76 -15.09 24.31
C MET A 599 -0.04 -14.40 25.50
N ASP A 600 -0.61 -14.48 26.71
CA ASP A 600 -0.01 -14.03 27.96
C ASP A 600 1.34 -14.72 28.26
N GLN A 601 1.56 -15.93 27.74
CA GLN A 601 2.80 -16.70 27.91
C GLN A 601 3.94 -16.22 27.01
N VAL A 602 3.67 -15.34 26.02
CA VAL A 602 4.70 -14.79 25.13
C VAL A 602 5.49 -13.71 25.88
N PRO A 603 6.78 -13.85 26.19
CA PRO A 603 7.50 -12.86 26.98
C PRO A 603 7.61 -11.50 26.25
N ALA A 604 7.68 -10.39 27.00
CA ALA A 604 7.98 -9.08 26.41
C ALA A 604 9.38 -9.09 25.74
N ASN A 605 9.56 -8.25 24.71
CA ASN A 605 10.77 -8.16 23.89
C ASN A 605 11.20 -9.52 23.33
N SER A 606 10.25 -10.24 22.75
CA SER A 606 10.52 -11.54 22.12
C SER A 606 10.13 -11.57 20.66
N ILE A 607 10.87 -12.39 19.91
CA ILE A 607 10.56 -12.75 18.52
C ILE A 607 10.44 -14.27 18.45
N ALA A 608 9.42 -14.74 17.75
CA ALA A 608 9.12 -16.16 17.66
C ALA A 608 8.41 -16.51 16.35
N LEU A 609 8.40 -17.81 16.03
CA LEU A 609 7.70 -18.34 14.87
C LEU A 609 6.42 -19.05 15.29
N LEU A 610 5.36 -18.74 14.58
CA LEU A 610 4.03 -19.35 14.64
C LEU A 610 3.67 -19.92 13.26
N GLN A 611 2.56 -20.62 13.19
CA GLN A 611 1.98 -21.15 11.97
C GLN A 611 0.48 -20.84 11.96
N THR A 612 -0.07 -20.53 10.78
CA THR A 612 -1.52 -20.42 10.61
C THR A 612 -2.20 -21.78 10.77
N ASN A 613 -3.48 -21.75 11.14
CA ASN A 613 -4.33 -22.93 11.26
C ASN A 613 -5.45 -22.88 10.21
N PRO A 614 -5.25 -23.44 9.00
CA PRO A 614 -6.25 -23.41 7.93
C PRO A 614 -7.60 -24.02 8.34
N LEU A 615 -7.60 -25.06 9.17
CA LEU A 615 -8.83 -25.71 9.66
C LEU A 615 -9.68 -24.75 10.49
N PHE A 616 -9.06 -24.03 11.42
CA PHE A 616 -9.74 -23.03 12.24
C PHE A 616 -10.24 -21.86 11.39
N ILE A 617 -9.39 -21.34 10.50
CA ILE A 617 -9.71 -20.20 9.64
C ILE A 617 -10.91 -20.56 8.74
N GLU A 618 -10.87 -21.70 8.04
CA GLU A 618 -11.98 -22.14 7.19
C GLU A 618 -13.28 -22.34 7.99
N ALA A 619 -13.20 -22.98 9.15
CA ALA A 619 -14.38 -23.19 9.99
C ALA A 619 -15.02 -21.87 10.44
N TYR A 620 -14.20 -20.93 10.92
CA TYR A 620 -14.62 -19.58 11.29
C TYR A 620 -15.25 -18.83 10.11
N MET A 621 -14.60 -18.87 8.94
CA MET A 621 -15.09 -18.22 7.72
C MET A 621 -16.40 -18.83 7.21
N VAL A 622 -16.59 -20.15 7.29
CA VAL A 622 -17.88 -20.79 6.96
C VAL A 622 -18.96 -20.35 7.95
N GLY A 623 -18.64 -20.21 9.24
CA GLY A 623 -19.55 -19.71 10.26
C GLY A 623 -20.04 -18.29 10.01
N LEU A 624 -19.12 -17.38 9.68
CA LEU A 624 -19.42 -16.00 9.25
C LEU A 624 -20.37 -15.97 8.06
N ASN A 625 -19.99 -16.68 6.99
CA ASN A 625 -20.76 -16.71 5.75
C ASN A 625 -22.14 -17.35 5.94
N HIS A 626 -22.24 -18.39 6.77
CA HIS A 626 -23.50 -19.02 7.14
C HIS A 626 -24.42 -18.05 7.87
N GLU A 627 -23.94 -17.33 8.88
CA GLU A 627 -24.80 -16.39 9.60
C GLU A 627 -25.22 -15.21 8.73
N MET A 628 -24.32 -14.70 7.88
CA MET A 628 -24.68 -13.64 6.94
C MET A 628 -25.74 -14.09 5.93
N SER A 629 -25.65 -15.31 5.40
CA SER A 629 -26.72 -15.88 4.56
C SER A 629 -28.05 -16.01 5.30
N ARG A 630 -28.03 -16.31 6.62
CA ARG A 630 -29.24 -16.34 7.46
C ARG A 630 -29.84 -14.95 7.63
N GLU A 631 -29.01 -13.96 7.95
CA GLU A 631 -29.46 -12.59 8.18
C GLU A 631 -29.99 -11.95 6.89
N LEU A 632 -29.30 -12.16 5.76
CA LEU A 632 -29.77 -11.70 4.45
C LEU A 632 -31.12 -12.31 4.09
N LEU A 633 -31.33 -13.60 4.35
CA LEU A 633 -32.63 -14.24 4.14
C LEU A 633 -33.70 -13.62 5.06
N TRP A 634 -33.39 -13.50 6.35
CA TRP A 634 -34.30 -12.96 7.36
C TRP A 634 -34.76 -11.54 7.02
N ARG A 635 -33.84 -10.71 6.52
CA ARG A 635 -34.10 -9.33 6.08
C ARG A 635 -34.72 -9.23 4.68
N GLY A 636 -35.00 -10.36 4.00
CA GLY A 636 -35.59 -10.39 2.66
C GLY A 636 -34.66 -9.87 1.56
N PHE A 637 -33.34 -9.94 1.77
CA PHE A 637 -32.35 -9.48 0.81
C PHE A 637 -32.30 -10.41 -0.43
N PRO A 638 -32.26 -9.87 -1.65
CA PRO A 638 -32.38 -10.66 -2.88
C PRO A 638 -31.06 -11.36 -3.27
N THR A 639 -30.67 -12.42 -2.55
CA THR A 639 -29.47 -13.23 -2.82
C THR A 639 -29.82 -14.74 -2.80
N ASP A 640 -28.93 -15.60 -3.31
CA ASP A 640 -29.17 -17.06 -3.43
C ASP A 640 -28.64 -17.89 -2.25
N GLN A 641 -28.26 -17.23 -1.14
CA GLN A 641 -27.71 -17.81 0.09
C GLN A 641 -26.41 -18.63 -0.10
N ARG A 642 -25.87 -18.67 -1.32
CA ARG A 642 -24.65 -19.39 -1.71
C ARG A 642 -23.51 -18.44 -2.08
N GLY A 643 -23.74 -17.13 -1.98
CA GLY A 643 -22.69 -16.13 -2.04
C GLY A 643 -21.66 -16.33 -0.92
N THR A 644 -20.38 -16.16 -1.23
CA THR A 644 -19.31 -16.10 -0.22
C THR A 644 -19.00 -14.62 0.03
N TYR A 645 -19.60 -14.07 1.08
CA TYR A 645 -19.57 -12.65 1.42
C TYR A 645 -18.24 -12.23 2.07
N PHE A 646 -17.66 -13.12 2.87
CA PHE A 646 -16.37 -12.93 3.53
C PHE A 646 -15.36 -13.94 2.97
N ARG A 647 -14.27 -13.43 2.40
CA ARG A 647 -13.19 -14.25 1.83
C ARG A 647 -11.80 -13.91 2.36
N GLN A 648 -11.70 -12.79 3.08
CA GLN A 648 -10.47 -12.30 3.68
C GLN A 648 -10.53 -12.50 5.20
N PHE A 649 -9.62 -13.29 5.73
CA PHE A 649 -9.39 -13.41 7.16
C PHE A 649 -8.28 -12.45 7.60
N TRP A 650 -7.10 -12.53 7.00
CA TRP A 650 -5.95 -11.69 7.35
C TRP A 650 -5.94 -10.36 6.60
N ASP A 651 -5.36 -9.32 7.19
CA ASP A 651 -5.15 -8.07 6.47
C ASP A 651 -3.98 -8.23 5.48
N ALA A 652 -4.34 -8.48 4.21
CA ALA A 652 -3.42 -8.60 3.10
C ALA A 652 -2.92 -7.26 2.55
N GLN A 653 -3.30 -6.13 3.16
CA GLN A 653 -2.81 -4.80 2.79
C GLN A 653 -1.35 -4.60 3.23
N GLY A 654 -0.43 -5.34 2.61
CA GLY A 654 0.93 -4.85 2.44
C GLY A 654 0.95 -3.66 1.47
N ASP A 655 2.06 -2.92 1.41
CA ASP A 655 2.28 -1.71 0.58
C ASP A 655 2.11 -1.90 -0.96
N LEU A 656 1.57 -3.03 -1.42
CA LEU A 656 1.29 -3.31 -2.82
C LEU A 656 -0.14 -2.87 -3.15
N ILE A 657 -0.26 -1.82 -3.96
CA ILE A 657 -1.54 -1.40 -4.55
C ILE A 657 -1.96 -2.47 -5.56
N GLU A 658 -2.90 -3.34 -5.18
CA GLU A 658 -3.45 -4.37 -6.07
C GLU A 658 -4.14 -3.72 -7.28
N SER A 659 -3.58 -3.93 -8.46
CA SER A 659 -3.99 -3.26 -9.69
C SER A 659 -5.06 -4.05 -10.47
N SER A 660 -5.14 -5.37 -10.25
CA SER A 660 -6.05 -6.27 -10.97
C SER A 660 -6.87 -7.18 -10.04
N GLU A 661 -8.03 -7.63 -10.49
CA GLU A 661 -8.92 -8.55 -9.75
C GLU A 661 -8.27 -9.94 -9.52
N GLN A 662 -7.42 -10.38 -10.46
CA GLN A 662 -6.67 -11.63 -10.35
C GLN A 662 -5.62 -11.58 -9.22
N GLU A 663 -4.95 -10.45 -9.04
CA GLU A 663 -4.03 -10.24 -7.91
C GLU A 663 -4.81 -10.32 -6.58
N ARG A 664 -5.96 -9.65 -6.48
CA ARG A 664 -6.80 -9.70 -5.27
C ARG A 664 -7.25 -11.11 -4.92
N GLU A 665 -7.55 -11.91 -5.95
CA GLU A 665 -8.01 -13.29 -5.80
C GLU A 665 -6.92 -14.19 -5.19
N ILE A 666 -5.66 -13.96 -5.54
CA ILE A 666 -4.50 -14.70 -4.99
C ILE A 666 -4.29 -14.39 -3.51
N HIS A 667 -4.66 -13.19 -3.06
CA HIS A 667 -4.50 -12.74 -1.68
C HIS A 667 -5.68 -13.11 -0.75
N ARG A 668 -6.74 -13.71 -1.28
CA ARG A 668 -7.87 -14.20 -0.46
C ARG A 668 -7.47 -15.43 0.36
N ASP A 669 -7.91 -15.48 1.60
CA ASP A 669 -7.62 -16.61 2.48
C ASP A 669 -8.42 -17.87 2.15
N ILE A 670 -9.61 -17.71 1.54
CA ILE A 670 -10.43 -18.85 1.08
C ILE A 670 -10.95 -18.65 -0.35
N THR A 671 -11.01 -19.76 -1.08
CA THR A 671 -11.78 -19.88 -2.33
C THR A 671 -13.29 -19.77 -2.05
N PRO A 672 -14.13 -19.41 -3.04
CA PRO A 672 -15.57 -19.34 -2.82
C PRO A 672 -16.13 -20.69 -2.33
N ILE A 673 -16.87 -20.68 -1.21
CA ILE A 673 -17.32 -21.91 -0.52
C ILE A 673 -18.22 -22.75 -1.44
N ALA A 674 -18.98 -22.10 -2.33
CA ALA A 674 -19.81 -22.79 -3.32
C ALA A 674 -19.03 -23.61 -4.36
N MET A 675 -17.72 -23.40 -4.49
CA MET A 675 -16.81 -24.14 -5.38
C MET A 675 -16.07 -25.28 -4.68
N TRP A 676 -16.20 -25.41 -3.35
CA TRP A 676 -15.56 -26.50 -2.61
C TRP A 676 -16.15 -27.83 -3.05
N THR A 677 -15.28 -28.79 -3.35
CA THR A 677 -15.71 -30.07 -3.93
C THR A 677 -16.29 -30.97 -2.84
N ASN A 678 -17.07 -31.96 -3.26
CA ASN A 678 -17.63 -32.95 -2.35
C ASN A 678 -16.54 -33.84 -1.71
N GLU A 679 -15.43 -34.04 -2.41
CA GLU A 679 -14.31 -34.87 -1.97
C GLU A 679 -13.27 -34.10 -1.15
N SER A 680 -13.36 -32.76 -1.08
CA SER A 680 -12.38 -31.96 -0.35
C SER A 680 -12.57 -32.03 1.16
N HIS A 681 -11.47 -31.82 1.88
CA HIS A 681 -11.41 -31.81 3.33
C HIS A 681 -11.30 -30.38 3.85
N LEU A 682 -11.73 -30.16 5.09
CA LEU A 682 -11.55 -28.87 5.74
C LEU A 682 -10.05 -28.54 5.83
N GLY A 683 -9.68 -27.27 5.67
CA GLY A 683 -8.30 -26.78 5.67
C GLY A 683 -7.56 -26.90 4.34
N SER A 684 -8.24 -27.28 3.24
CA SER A 684 -7.62 -27.45 1.91
C SER A 684 -8.02 -26.40 0.87
N HIS A 685 -8.76 -25.36 1.26
CA HIS A 685 -9.45 -24.42 0.38
C HIS A 685 -8.84 -23.01 0.35
N GLY A 686 -7.60 -22.85 0.83
CA GLY A 686 -6.85 -21.60 0.68
C GLY A 686 -6.53 -21.29 -0.77
N ALA A 687 -6.39 -20.01 -1.15
CA ALA A 687 -6.18 -19.60 -2.54
C ALA A 687 -4.90 -20.19 -3.17
N GLN A 688 -3.91 -20.59 -2.37
CA GLN A 688 -2.69 -21.27 -2.82
C GLN A 688 -2.75 -22.81 -2.70
N GLY A 689 -3.88 -23.39 -2.27
CA GLY A 689 -4.08 -24.85 -2.20
C GLY A 689 -3.21 -25.60 -1.19
N SER A 690 -2.51 -24.90 -0.29
CA SER A 690 -1.69 -25.54 0.75
C SER A 690 -2.56 -25.97 1.93
N THR A 691 -2.46 -27.25 2.31
CA THR A 691 -2.99 -27.78 3.57
C THR A 691 -2.06 -27.51 4.75
N GLU A 692 -0.79 -27.21 4.48
CA GLU A 692 0.16 -26.77 5.50
C GLU A 692 -0.07 -25.29 5.82
N GLY A 693 -0.15 -24.98 7.11
CA GLY A 693 -0.23 -23.61 7.57
C GLY A 693 1.01 -22.81 7.19
N GLN A 694 0.80 -21.55 6.87
CA GLN A 694 1.85 -20.59 6.53
C GLN A 694 2.59 -20.15 7.79
N LEU A 695 3.87 -19.82 7.64
CA LEU A 695 4.70 -19.36 8.74
C LEU A 695 4.38 -17.90 9.09
N VAL A 696 4.31 -17.61 10.39
CA VAL A 696 4.01 -16.29 10.93
C VAL A 696 5.13 -15.88 11.88
N LEU A 697 5.73 -14.72 11.64
CA LEU A 697 6.69 -14.10 12.54
C LEU A 697 5.93 -13.27 13.58
N LEU A 698 6.00 -13.68 14.85
CA LEU A 698 5.49 -12.91 15.98
C LEU A 698 6.62 -12.05 16.55
N ILE A 699 6.35 -10.77 16.73
CA ILE A 699 7.22 -9.80 17.39
C ILE A 699 6.42 -9.15 18.50
N ARG A 700 6.87 -9.32 19.75
CA ARG A 700 6.32 -8.66 20.93
C ARG A 700 7.36 -7.70 21.50
N GLY A 701 7.07 -6.41 21.52
CA GLY A 701 7.93 -5.41 22.18
C GLY A 701 7.80 -4.00 21.60
N ASP A 702 8.58 -3.08 22.17
CA ASP A 702 8.50 -1.65 21.84
C ASP A 702 8.99 -1.30 20.42
N LEU A 703 9.75 -2.18 19.76
CA LEU A 703 10.37 -1.88 18.46
C LEU A 703 9.33 -1.46 17.42
N LEU A 704 8.34 -2.29 17.14
CA LEU A 704 7.31 -2.00 16.15
C LEU A 704 6.22 -1.04 16.67
N ARG A 705 6.19 -0.79 17.99
CA ARG A 705 5.34 0.25 18.59
C ARG A 705 5.92 1.64 18.34
N ARG A 706 7.24 1.82 18.53
CA ARG A 706 7.97 3.08 18.27
C ARG A 706 8.29 3.30 16.80
N TYR A 707 8.54 2.22 16.08
CA TYR A 707 8.87 2.21 14.65
C TYR A 707 7.84 1.41 13.85
N PRO A 708 6.58 1.87 13.75
CA PRO A 708 5.50 1.12 13.10
C PRO A 708 5.73 0.91 11.60
N ARG A 709 6.56 1.77 10.99
CA ARG A 709 6.95 1.72 9.58
C ARG A 709 8.17 0.84 9.30
N SER A 710 8.81 0.22 10.29
CA SER A 710 9.96 -0.66 10.02
C SER A 710 9.66 -1.73 8.98
N MET A 711 10.63 -1.98 8.10
CA MET A 711 10.54 -3.03 7.11
C MET A 711 10.83 -4.36 7.79
N VAL A 712 9.91 -5.32 7.62
CA VAL A 712 10.10 -6.70 8.07
C VAL A 712 9.88 -7.62 6.89
N TYR A 713 10.87 -8.41 6.56
CA TYR A 713 10.86 -9.29 5.39
C TYR A 713 11.74 -10.52 5.62
N ALA A 714 11.56 -11.54 4.79
CA ALA A 714 12.38 -12.75 4.80
C ALA A 714 13.40 -12.71 3.65
N VAL A 715 14.60 -13.21 3.89
CA VAL A 715 15.67 -13.33 2.87
C VAL A 715 16.11 -14.77 2.77
N GLU A 716 16.16 -15.29 1.55
CA GLU A 716 16.66 -16.64 1.29
C GLU A 716 18.13 -16.73 1.71
N GLY A 717 18.48 -17.75 2.50
CA GLY A 717 19.86 -17.99 2.83
C GLY A 717 20.64 -18.44 1.59
N ILE A 718 21.94 -18.21 1.58
CA ILE A 718 22.88 -18.91 0.70
C ILE A 718 23.95 -19.58 1.56
N TRP A 719 24.52 -20.67 1.07
CA TRP A 719 25.70 -21.25 1.70
C TRP A 719 26.93 -20.41 1.34
N SER A 720 27.82 -20.19 2.30
CA SER A 720 29.14 -19.61 2.04
C SER A 720 29.90 -20.44 0.99
N ILE A 721 30.94 -19.86 0.39
CA ILE A 721 31.76 -20.54 -0.62
C ILE A 721 32.26 -21.89 -0.08
N ASP A 722 32.75 -21.90 1.16
CA ASP A 722 33.25 -23.09 1.86
C ASP A 722 32.13 -24.03 2.37
N GLY A 723 30.87 -23.61 2.26
CA GLY A 723 29.68 -24.40 2.65
C GLY A 723 29.47 -24.54 4.16
N THR A 724 30.25 -23.84 4.97
CA THR A 724 30.25 -23.94 6.44
C THR A 724 29.30 -22.98 7.12
N ARG A 725 28.96 -21.86 6.47
CA ARG A 725 28.13 -20.79 7.03
C ARG A 725 26.94 -20.48 6.13
N ARG A 726 25.89 -19.93 6.73
CA ARG A 726 24.75 -19.37 6.02
C ARG A 726 24.92 -17.87 5.93
N GLU A 727 24.77 -17.32 4.74
CA GLU A 727 24.86 -15.90 4.44
C GLU A 727 23.53 -15.42 3.86
N LEU A 728 23.31 -14.11 3.83
CA LEU A 728 22.11 -13.53 3.24
C LEU A 728 22.19 -13.63 1.71
N GLY A 729 21.18 -14.24 1.11
CA GLY A 729 20.98 -14.25 -0.33
C GLY A 729 20.38 -12.94 -0.86
N ALA A 730 19.91 -12.98 -2.10
CA ALA A 730 19.33 -11.82 -2.79
C ALA A 730 17.82 -11.91 -3.00
N ASN A 731 17.20 -13.06 -2.69
CA ASN A 731 15.78 -13.27 -2.86
C ASN A 731 15.05 -12.83 -1.58
N GLU A 732 14.26 -11.78 -1.70
CA GLU A 732 13.49 -11.19 -0.59
C GLU A 732 12.01 -11.56 -0.74
N LEU A 733 11.40 -11.97 0.37
CA LEU A 733 9.96 -12.22 0.47
C LEU A 733 9.36 -11.29 1.52
N TYR A 734 8.39 -10.49 1.09
CA TYR A 734 7.64 -9.61 1.96
C TYR A 734 6.43 -10.36 2.57
N PRO A 735 5.94 -9.91 3.73
CA PRO A 735 4.80 -10.54 4.37
C PRO A 735 3.55 -10.45 3.49
N MET A 736 2.81 -11.54 3.39
CA MET A 736 1.52 -11.60 2.70
C MET A 736 0.40 -10.91 3.49
N PHE A 737 0.56 -10.86 4.82
CA PHE A 737 -0.40 -10.21 5.69
C PHE A 737 0.26 -9.68 6.97
N ARG A 738 -0.40 -8.71 7.59
CA ARG A 738 -0.04 -8.15 8.89
C ARG A 738 -1.22 -8.26 9.83
N ALA A 739 -0.99 -8.75 11.05
CA ALA A 739 -1.97 -8.73 12.12
C ALA A 739 -1.35 -8.05 13.35
N THR A 740 -2.14 -7.21 14.01
CA THR A 740 -1.68 -6.50 15.23
C THR A 740 -2.63 -6.76 16.38
N GLN A 741 -2.06 -6.85 17.58
CA GLN A 741 -2.81 -6.89 18.83
C GLN A 741 -2.16 -5.93 19.81
N ALA A 742 -2.95 -4.94 20.25
CA ALA A 742 -2.49 -3.92 21.17
C ALA A 742 -2.07 -4.55 22.52
N PRO A 743 -1.06 -4.00 23.21
CA PRO A 743 -0.32 -2.77 22.85
C PRO A 743 0.95 -2.98 22.00
N ASP A 744 1.52 -4.19 21.98
CA ASP A 744 2.92 -4.41 21.55
C ASP A 744 3.15 -5.66 20.69
N ILE A 745 2.10 -6.31 20.16
CA ILE A 745 2.22 -7.55 19.38
C ILE A 745 1.94 -7.29 17.91
N THR A 746 2.90 -7.68 17.07
CA THR A 746 2.75 -7.72 15.60
C THR A 746 3.04 -9.12 15.09
N MET A 747 2.20 -9.60 14.19
CA MET A 747 2.28 -10.92 13.56
C MET A 747 2.32 -10.73 12.04
N LEU A 748 3.30 -11.33 11.38
CA LEU A 748 3.55 -11.14 9.95
C LEU A 748 3.60 -12.50 9.25
N GLY A 749 2.68 -12.75 8.33
CA GLY A 749 2.58 -14.01 7.62
C GLY A 749 3.41 -14.04 6.34
N PHE A 750 4.07 -15.17 6.07
CA PHE A 750 4.89 -15.36 4.88
C PHE A 750 4.42 -16.59 4.10
N ALA A 751 4.58 -16.56 2.77
CA ALA A 751 4.31 -17.66 1.84
C ALA A 751 5.33 -18.82 1.98
N LEU A 752 5.64 -19.23 3.20
CA LEU A 752 6.71 -20.16 3.53
C LEU A 752 6.22 -21.19 4.56
N THR A 753 6.74 -22.41 4.49
CA THR A 753 6.43 -23.50 5.42
C THR A 753 7.60 -23.77 6.37
N LYS A 754 7.33 -24.44 7.51
CA LYS A 754 8.33 -24.77 8.54
C LYS A 754 9.59 -25.42 7.95
N SER A 755 9.42 -26.37 7.03
CA SER A 755 10.52 -27.15 6.45
C SER A 755 11.45 -26.28 5.59
N ILE A 756 10.87 -25.41 4.75
CA ILE A 756 11.60 -24.51 3.86
C ILE A 756 12.40 -23.48 4.66
N VAL A 757 11.79 -22.87 5.68
CA VAL A 757 12.41 -21.77 6.43
C VAL A 757 13.52 -22.28 7.35
N ARG A 758 13.35 -23.46 7.97
CA ARG A 758 14.42 -24.10 8.75
C ARG A 758 15.65 -24.40 7.89
N GLY A 759 15.44 -24.86 6.65
CA GLY A 759 16.50 -25.36 5.79
C GLY A 759 17.13 -26.67 6.28
N ALA A 760 18.00 -27.23 5.43
CA ALA A 760 18.81 -28.42 5.70
C ALA A 760 19.93 -28.12 6.71
N ASP A 761 20.43 -29.18 7.36
CA ASP A 761 21.52 -29.08 8.34
C ASP A 761 22.87 -28.72 7.71
N THR A 762 23.12 -29.26 6.51
CA THR A 762 24.37 -29.09 5.75
C THR A 762 24.08 -28.80 4.28
N LYS A 763 25.07 -28.26 3.56
CA LYS A 763 25.04 -28.10 2.09
C LYS A 763 24.98 -29.43 1.32
N ALA A 764 25.29 -30.56 1.97
CA ALA A 764 25.26 -31.88 1.34
C ALA A 764 23.90 -32.16 0.67
N ASN A 765 23.92 -32.85 -0.46
CA ASN A 765 22.74 -33.18 -1.29
C ASN A 765 21.92 -31.96 -1.73
N ASN A 766 22.56 -30.82 -2.00
CA ASN A 766 21.90 -29.56 -2.35
C ASN A 766 20.85 -29.12 -1.32
N GLY A 767 21.12 -29.37 -0.03
CA GLY A 767 20.23 -28.96 1.05
C GLY A 767 20.01 -27.45 1.06
N HIS A 768 18.76 -27.01 1.02
CA HIS A 768 18.40 -25.59 1.05
C HIS A 768 18.88 -24.95 2.36
N PRO A 769 19.58 -23.81 2.36
CA PRO A 769 20.18 -23.21 3.56
C PRO A 769 19.14 -22.72 4.59
N GLY A 770 17.93 -22.39 4.15
CA GLY A 770 16.85 -21.86 5.00
C GLY A 770 16.60 -20.38 4.72
N TRP A 771 15.89 -19.71 5.61
CA TRP A 771 15.52 -18.30 5.48
C TRP A 771 15.90 -17.50 6.73
N PHE A 772 16.28 -16.24 6.51
CA PHE A 772 16.48 -15.23 7.55
C PHE A 772 15.27 -14.31 7.61
N PHE A 773 14.88 -13.89 8.81
CA PHE A 773 13.95 -12.77 9.00
C PHE A 773 14.75 -11.52 9.31
N VAL A 774 14.44 -10.46 8.59
CA VAL A 774 15.15 -9.19 8.64
C VAL A 774 14.23 -8.14 9.24
N LEU A 775 14.72 -7.45 10.27
CA LEU A 775 14.12 -6.24 10.82
C LEU A 775 15.00 -5.06 10.39
N GLN A 776 14.42 -4.11 9.68
CA GLN A 776 15.14 -3.01 9.08
C GLN A 776 14.42 -1.68 9.32
N GLU A 777 15.20 -0.67 9.71
CA GLU A 777 14.72 0.71 9.75
C GLU A 777 14.47 1.25 8.34
N GLN A 778 13.46 2.11 8.17
CA GLN A 778 13.06 2.64 6.86
C GLN A 778 14.20 3.44 6.21
N PRO A 779 14.80 2.96 5.09
CA PRO A 779 15.92 3.65 4.46
C PRO A 779 15.54 4.99 3.86
N THR A 780 14.25 5.18 3.54
CA THR A 780 13.70 6.37 2.90
C THR A 780 13.52 7.54 3.88
N GLU A 781 13.69 7.29 5.17
CA GLU A 781 13.51 8.26 6.25
C GLU A 781 14.82 8.54 6.99
N PRO A 782 15.70 9.39 6.42
CA PRO A 782 17.00 9.63 7.02
C PRO A 782 16.84 10.34 8.37
N ARG A 783 17.40 9.74 9.41
CA ARG A 783 17.51 10.34 10.73
C ARG A 783 18.87 11.01 10.92
N PHE A 784 18.92 12.00 11.80
CA PHE A 784 20.15 12.72 12.12
C PHE A 784 20.33 12.76 13.63
N GLY A 785 21.56 12.62 14.09
CA GLY A 785 21.92 12.58 15.49
C GLY A 785 23.25 11.90 15.70
N LEU A 786 23.54 11.55 16.96
CA LEU A 786 24.77 10.89 17.36
C LEU A 786 24.43 9.68 18.21
N ASP A 787 25.29 8.68 18.20
CA ASP A 787 25.07 7.48 19.00
C ASP A 787 25.22 7.76 20.50
N LYS A 788 24.69 6.86 21.32
CA LYS A 788 24.81 6.96 22.77
C LYS A 788 26.27 6.94 23.21
N ALA A 789 26.61 7.80 24.17
CA ALA A 789 27.95 7.82 24.77
C ALA A 789 28.26 6.50 25.48
N GLY A 790 29.25 5.76 24.99
CA GLY A 790 29.88 4.64 25.70
C GLY A 790 31.20 5.03 26.39
N THR A 791 31.92 5.99 25.81
CA THR A 791 33.19 6.55 26.28
C THR A 791 33.19 8.06 26.10
N PHE A 792 34.02 8.79 26.85
CA PHE A 792 34.09 10.25 26.80
C PHE A 792 35.43 10.74 26.23
N GLY A 793 35.38 11.79 25.42
CA GLY A 793 36.53 12.34 24.70
C GLY A 793 37.02 11.43 23.57
N GLY A 794 38.24 11.71 23.10
CA GLY A 794 38.83 11.00 21.96
C GLY A 794 38.26 11.43 20.60
N VAL A 795 38.71 10.76 19.55
CA VAL A 795 38.27 10.98 18.18
C VAL A 795 37.80 9.64 17.62
N PRO A 796 36.61 9.55 17.01
CA PRO A 796 36.15 8.28 16.45
C PRO A 796 37.03 7.83 15.28
N ASP A 797 37.05 6.52 15.02
CA ASP A 797 37.80 5.93 13.90
C ASP A 797 37.12 6.25 12.56
N HIS A 798 35.80 6.13 12.51
CA HIS A 798 34.95 6.59 11.40
C HIS A 798 33.87 7.56 11.88
N TRP A 799 33.33 8.40 11.00
CA TRP A 799 32.20 9.26 11.38
C TRP A 799 30.94 8.47 11.76
N SER A 800 30.80 7.23 11.27
CA SER A 800 29.74 6.31 11.69
C SER A 800 29.83 5.90 13.16
N ASP A 801 31.00 6.02 13.79
CA ASP A 801 31.21 5.65 15.20
C ASP A 801 31.00 6.85 16.15
N LEU A 802 30.51 7.97 15.62
CA LEU A 802 30.39 9.22 16.37
C LEU A 802 29.26 9.16 17.40
N THR A 803 29.65 9.01 18.66
CA THR A 803 28.76 9.15 19.81
C THR A 803 28.73 10.57 20.40
N TRP A 804 27.69 10.88 21.18
CA TRP A 804 27.61 12.07 22.04
C TRP A 804 28.80 12.20 23.01
N GLY A 805 29.44 11.09 23.38
CA GLY A 805 30.57 11.06 24.29
C GLY A 805 31.85 11.70 23.72
N HIS A 806 32.01 11.73 22.39
CA HIS A 806 33.13 12.41 21.75
C HIS A 806 33.06 13.95 21.86
N LEU A 807 31.89 14.50 22.21
CA LEU A 807 31.68 15.94 22.36
C LEU A 807 31.95 16.46 23.78
N ALA A 808 32.21 15.57 24.74
CA ALA A 808 32.44 15.92 26.13
C ALA A 808 33.60 15.10 26.72
N THR A 809 34.38 15.68 27.63
CA THR A 809 35.50 14.99 28.29
C THR A 809 35.08 14.07 29.43
N SER A 810 33.83 14.19 29.89
CA SER A 810 33.26 13.42 31.00
C SER A 810 31.73 13.40 30.92
N GLU A 811 31.10 12.53 31.72
CA GLU A 811 29.64 12.45 31.82
C GLU A 811 29.01 13.77 32.31
N ASP A 812 29.63 14.43 33.29
CA ASP A 812 29.16 15.73 33.78
C ASP A 812 29.28 16.82 32.71
N GLY A 813 30.35 16.78 31.92
CA GLY A 813 30.50 17.65 30.75
C GLY A 813 29.41 17.43 29.71
N LEU A 814 29.02 16.17 29.47
CA LEU A 814 27.92 15.84 28.55
C LEU A 814 26.57 16.33 29.08
N LYS A 815 26.31 16.20 30.39
CA LYS A 815 25.07 16.71 31.01
C LYS A 815 24.93 18.23 30.87
N GLN A 816 26.03 18.97 30.91
CA GLN A 816 26.06 20.42 30.71
C GLN A 816 25.95 20.83 29.23
N LEU A 817 26.25 19.91 28.31
CA LEU A 817 26.15 20.17 26.87
C LEU A 817 24.69 20.26 26.43
N VAL A 818 24.29 21.45 25.95
CA VAL A 818 22.93 21.70 25.42
C VAL A 818 22.90 21.53 23.90
N TYR A 819 23.92 21.99 23.18
CA TYR A 819 24.01 21.96 21.72
C TYR A 819 25.33 21.35 21.27
N VAL A 820 25.35 20.73 20.09
CA VAL A 820 26.60 20.26 19.46
C VAL A 820 27.51 21.45 19.14
N PRO A 821 28.74 21.52 19.71
CA PRO A 821 29.65 22.62 19.46
C PRO A 821 30.45 22.38 18.17
N ILE A 822 30.36 23.29 17.20
CA ILE A 822 31.20 23.22 16.01
C ILE A 822 32.67 23.50 16.37
N ASP A 823 32.91 24.50 17.22
CA ASP A 823 34.23 24.88 17.72
C ASP A 823 34.57 24.16 19.05
N GLY A 824 34.36 22.84 19.11
CA GLY A 824 34.59 22.00 20.28
C GLY A 824 35.78 21.02 20.15
N LEU A 825 35.69 19.88 20.85
CA LEU A 825 36.74 18.82 20.87
C LEU A 825 37.07 18.26 19.49
N LEU A 826 36.12 18.27 18.56
CA LEU A 826 36.28 17.75 17.20
C LEU A 826 36.72 18.81 16.18
N LYS A 827 37.05 20.03 16.63
CA LYS A 827 37.48 21.11 15.75
C LYS A 827 38.69 20.67 14.92
N ASN A 828 38.63 20.90 13.61
CA ASN A 828 39.65 20.52 12.61
C ASN A 828 39.92 19.01 12.46
N VAL A 829 39.12 18.14 13.10
CA VAL A 829 39.22 16.69 12.89
C VAL A 829 38.74 16.34 11.49
N VAL A 830 39.47 15.43 10.84
CA VAL A 830 39.10 14.83 9.56
C VAL A 830 39.03 13.32 9.72
N ARG A 831 37.89 12.73 9.34
CA ARG A 831 37.66 11.29 9.17
C ARG A 831 36.93 11.04 7.87
N ASP A 832 37.15 9.89 7.24
CA ASP A 832 36.50 9.53 5.97
C ASP A 832 36.63 10.60 4.87
N ASN A 833 37.72 11.37 4.85
CA ASN A 833 37.96 12.55 4.00
C ASN A 833 36.96 13.72 4.17
N ILE A 834 36.20 13.73 5.26
CA ILE A 834 35.22 14.76 5.61
C ILE A 834 35.70 15.49 6.88
N PRO A 835 35.97 16.80 6.83
CA PRO A 835 36.31 17.61 8.00
C PRO A 835 35.07 18.00 8.82
N TRP A 836 35.19 17.93 10.14
CA TRP A 836 34.18 18.45 11.08
C TRP A 836 34.02 19.98 10.92
N GLY A 837 32.78 20.47 10.89
CA GLY A 837 32.50 21.90 10.96
C GLY A 837 32.91 22.73 9.74
N LYS A 838 33.12 22.12 8.56
CA LYS A 838 33.48 22.89 7.35
C LYS A 838 32.28 23.51 6.65
N ASN A 839 31.21 22.76 6.40
CA ASN A 839 29.95 23.23 5.84
C ASN A 839 28.79 22.30 6.22
N SER A 840 27.53 22.72 6.02
CA SER A 840 26.36 21.94 6.43
C SER A 840 26.14 20.66 5.64
N ALA A 841 26.52 20.58 4.36
CA ALA A 841 26.40 19.32 3.62
C ALA A 841 27.24 18.22 4.28
N GLN A 842 28.47 18.56 4.70
CA GLN A 842 29.35 17.64 5.39
C GLN A 842 28.85 17.33 6.81
N MET A 843 28.35 18.32 7.55
CA MET A 843 27.72 18.06 8.85
C MET A 843 26.52 17.12 8.72
N ALA A 844 25.66 17.33 7.72
CA ALA A 844 24.55 16.44 7.43
C ALA A 844 25.03 15.01 7.10
N THR A 845 26.12 14.86 6.34
CA THR A 845 26.73 13.54 6.10
C THR A 845 27.26 12.90 7.38
N ILE A 846 27.96 13.66 8.23
CA ILE A 846 28.55 13.17 9.49
C ILE A 846 27.45 12.73 10.46
N THR A 847 26.41 13.54 10.63
CA THR A 847 25.37 13.30 11.64
C THR A 847 24.21 12.47 11.10
N ARG A 848 24.24 12.05 9.83
CA ARG A 848 23.21 11.16 9.29
C ARG A 848 23.42 9.76 9.86
N GLN A 849 22.36 9.21 10.39
CA GLN A 849 22.33 7.88 10.97
C GLN A 849 22.04 6.85 9.86
N PRO A 850 22.92 5.86 9.65
CA PRO A 850 22.66 4.80 8.68
C PRO A 850 21.50 3.92 9.17
N PRO A 851 20.60 3.46 8.30
CA PRO A 851 19.49 2.61 8.71
C PRO A 851 20.03 1.30 9.27
N PHE A 852 19.61 0.95 10.48
CA PHE A 852 20.03 -0.30 11.11
C PHE A 852 19.24 -1.49 10.57
N ARG A 853 19.92 -2.63 10.42
CA ARG A 853 19.33 -3.88 9.94
C ARG A 853 19.86 -5.06 10.75
N VAL A 854 18.96 -5.88 11.28
CA VAL A 854 19.29 -7.15 11.93
C VAL A 854 18.63 -8.30 11.17
N ALA A 855 19.37 -9.40 10.98
CA ALA A 855 18.87 -10.61 10.35
C ALA A 855 19.02 -11.80 11.31
N ILE A 856 17.93 -12.55 11.52
CA ILE A 856 17.88 -13.70 12.43
C ILE A 856 17.46 -14.93 11.63
N HIS A 857 18.27 -15.99 11.68
CA HIS A 857 17.98 -17.23 10.96
C HIS A 857 16.88 -18.04 11.64
N ALA A 858 15.98 -18.63 10.84
CA ALA A 858 14.82 -19.37 11.37
C ALA A 858 15.13 -20.56 12.28
N ARG A 859 16.28 -21.21 12.05
CA ARG A 859 16.77 -22.32 12.91
C ARG A 859 16.97 -21.94 14.37
N THR A 860 17.11 -20.64 14.68
CA THR A 860 17.20 -20.17 16.06
C THR A 860 15.96 -20.58 16.86
N TRP A 861 14.79 -20.62 16.20
CA TRP A 861 13.51 -20.99 16.81
C TRP A 861 13.10 -22.45 16.57
N LEU A 862 13.53 -23.06 15.46
CA LEU A 862 13.11 -24.41 15.04
C LEU A 862 14.17 -25.47 15.38
N ARG A 863 14.36 -25.75 16.67
CA ARG A 863 15.30 -26.80 17.13
C ARG A 863 14.72 -28.19 16.81
N THR A 864 15.60 -29.12 16.48
CA THR A 864 15.30 -30.54 16.17
C THR A 864 14.60 -31.25 17.31
#